data_AF-A0A9Q0UGZ2-F1
#
_entry.id   AF-A0A9Q0UGZ2-F1
#
_cell.length_a   1.000
_cell.length_b   1.000
_cell.length_c   1.000
_cell.angle_alpha   90.00
_cell.angle_beta   90.00
_cell.angle_gamma   90.00
#
_symmetry.space_group_name_H-M   'P 1'
#
loop_
_entity.id
_entity.type
_entity.pdbx_description
1 polymer ?
#
loop_
_entity_poly.entity_id
_entity_poly.type
_entity_poly.pdbx_seq_one_letter_code
_entity_poly.pdbx_strand_id
1 'polypeptide(L)'
;MIELSSTVPSQIRFLLHSLNEANVDSVFRDLCQFMEYELEGSILTLQTCLDYLKTDLKNMQLEPVLVSVFKFVLDKPNFATVFCQSLKSTEITEDFLEKLSNLLKLSVAEKIGTGLALSESENADTRMFAKKFCLTQIEELCANPVPMNSVEQIQNIVMFLQRSEGLSKHVDNFMQMLSLMQLKDVVPFVLTPLVSDELREANFLRNMDLFHGSTDSEFDAILAEMEEEMSLGDIVKELGYGCTFDALHCKEILSPFLPLTEVTISKILGTIARNLTGLEDNQNTFSTFGSALGCNITTDLPQLSSWDIDVLVKTIKQLAPCTNWIQVIENLDHEGFYTPNEEAFSFLMSVYRQTCQDPFPLHAIYGSLWKNTEGQLSFLKHAVLAPPEVFTFAHSGRQLNYIDALHGHKLQVGHANHAWVCLDLLDILCQLAERGHASSVRSMLEYPLKHCPELLLLGMSHINTAYSLLQHEVSFMAFPLLVKSVAGRGMMLYLWHLNPNLLLRGFVDAHNVEPNIMTEILDACQELKILSSVLDMIPFPSGIRLAALASRKELIDLEKWLGNNLITYKDSFFEECLKFLKEIQPGGSQEISAKPFHPQSNIVTLYSETSSSFLKVLKAQTSLVISTRLSEEMERLHVTAMDSNPSLQNGSSADSSTPDGFSG
;
A
#
# COMPACT_ATOMS: atom_id res chain seq x y z
N MET A 1 13.05 -14.11 -20.82
CA MET A 1 13.36 -12.93 -20.00
C MET A 1 14.86 -12.95 -19.79
N ILE A 2 15.61 -12.02 -20.39
CA ILE A 2 17.08 -11.93 -20.23
C ILE A 2 17.33 -11.22 -18.90
N GLU A 3 18.25 -11.75 -18.09
CA GLU A 3 18.63 -11.23 -16.77
C GLU A 3 19.12 -9.78 -16.85
N LEU A 4 18.21 -8.81 -16.66
CA LEU A 4 18.55 -7.40 -16.50
C LEU A 4 19.33 -7.13 -15.19
N SER A 5 19.22 -8.02 -14.19
CA SER A 5 19.72 -7.78 -12.83
C SER A 5 21.25 -7.78 -12.67
N SER A 6 22.01 -8.46 -13.54
CA SER A 6 23.47 -8.58 -13.38
C SER A 6 24.28 -7.46 -14.03
N THR A 7 23.70 -6.80 -15.06
CA THR A 7 24.46 -5.84 -15.89
C THR A 7 24.33 -4.41 -15.38
N VAL A 8 23.17 -4.03 -14.84
CA VAL A 8 22.86 -2.66 -14.38
C VAL A 8 23.78 -2.22 -13.22
N PRO A 9 23.96 -2.99 -12.13
CA PRO A 9 24.88 -2.60 -11.05
C PRO A 9 26.33 -2.43 -11.53
N SER A 10 26.76 -3.23 -12.51
CA SER A 10 28.10 -3.15 -13.09
C SER A 10 28.30 -1.86 -13.91
N GLN A 11 27.28 -1.44 -14.66
CA GLN A 11 27.29 -0.16 -15.40
C GLN A 11 27.27 1.04 -14.44
N ILE A 12 26.48 0.98 -13.38
CA ILE A 12 26.42 2.03 -12.35
C ILE A 12 27.77 2.16 -11.64
N ARG A 13 28.41 1.04 -11.26
CA ARG A 13 29.78 1.07 -10.69
C ARG A 13 30.80 1.66 -11.66
N PHE A 14 30.69 1.37 -12.96
CA PHE A 14 31.57 1.95 -13.97
C PHE A 14 31.40 3.47 -14.06
N LEU A 15 30.16 3.96 -14.06
CA LEU A 15 29.86 5.39 -14.04
C LEU A 15 30.46 6.07 -12.80
N LEU A 16 30.25 5.48 -11.61
CA LEU A 16 30.81 5.98 -10.36
C LEU A 16 32.35 5.96 -10.34
N HIS A 17 32.99 4.93 -10.91
CA HIS A 17 34.45 4.86 -11.01
C HIS A 17 35.04 5.84 -12.05
N SER A 18 34.25 6.23 -13.05
CA SER A 18 34.66 7.20 -14.09
C SER A 18 34.53 8.66 -13.64
N LEU A 19 34.00 8.90 -12.43
CA LEU A 19 33.70 10.23 -11.92
C LEU A 19 34.95 11.11 -11.77
N ASN A 20 34.86 12.34 -12.27
CA ASN A 20 35.81 13.43 -12.08
C ASN A 20 35.06 14.78 -12.04
N GLU A 21 35.74 15.85 -11.64
CA GLU A 21 35.12 17.19 -11.50
C GLU A 21 34.43 17.70 -12.79
N ALA A 22 34.83 17.22 -13.97
CA ALA A 22 34.28 17.67 -15.25
C ALA A 22 33.04 16.88 -15.70
N ASN A 23 32.73 15.72 -15.10
CA ASN A 23 31.64 14.84 -15.55
C ASN A 23 30.55 14.57 -14.48
N VAL A 24 30.58 15.27 -13.35
CA VAL A 24 29.60 15.18 -12.24
C VAL A 24 28.15 15.27 -12.76
N ASP A 25 27.83 16.31 -13.54
CA ASP A 25 26.46 16.53 -14.04
C ASP A 25 26.03 15.48 -15.07
N SER A 26 26.97 15.01 -15.91
CA SER A 26 26.66 13.94 -16.87
C SER A 26 26.41 12.62 -16.18
N VAL A 27 27.25 12.26 -15.20
CA VAL A 27 27.08 11.01 -14.43
C VAL A 27 25.79 11.07 -13.62
N PHE A 28 25.46 12.21 -13.01
CA PHE A 28 24.17 12.37 -12.34
C PHE A 28 22.98 12.18 -13.28
N ARG A 29 22.99 12.79 -14.48
CA ARG A 29 21.91 12.57 -15.48
C ARG A 29 21.81 11.11 -15.92
N ASP A 30 22.93 10.45 -16.14
CA ASP A 30 22.96 9.04 -16.54
C ASP A 30 22.39 8.14 -15.43
N LEU A 31 22.71 8.43 -14.16
CA LEU A 31 22.10 7.75 -13.01
C LEU A 31 20.59 8.01 -12.92
N CYS A 32 20.13 9.23 -13.19
CA CYS A 32 18.70 9.54 -13.22
C CYS A 32 17.94 8.75 -14.30
N GLN A 33 18.55 8.49 -15.47
CA GLN A 33 17.91 7.68 -16.51
C GLN A 33 17.62 6.24 -16.05
N PHE A 34 18.47 5.64 -15.22
CA PHE A 34 18.19 4.33 -14.62
C PHE A 34 17.00 4.36 -13.65
N MET A 35 16.70 5.53 -13.07
CA MET A 35 15.62 5.73 -12.12
C MET A 35 14.30 6.18 -12.76
N GLU A 36 14.30 6.55 -14.05
CA GLU A 36 13.12 7.10 -14.75
C GLU A 36 12.14 6.04 -15.26
N TYR A 37 12.56 4.78 -15.43
CA TYR A 37 11.76 3.78 -16.14
C TYR A 37 11.19 2.65 -15.28
N GLU A 38 11.73 2.32 -14.10
CA GLU A 38 11.23 1.22 -13.24
C GLU A 38 11.62 1.38 -11.75
N LEU A 39 10.79 0.87 -10.83
CA LEU A 39 11.07 0.82 -9.38
C LEU A 39 12.38 0.08 -9.06
N GLU A 40 12.63 -1.02 -9.78
CA GLU A 40 13.84 -1.84 -9.66
C GLU A 40 15.11 -1.04 -9.98
N GLY A 41 15.04 -0.15 -10.98
CA GLY A 41 16.13 0.74 -11.37
C GLY A 41 16.51 1.72 -10.27
N SER A 42 15.52 2.32 -9.59
CA SER A 42 15.77 3.16 -8.40
C SER A 42 16.41 2.37 -7.26
N ILE A 43 15.93 1.16 -6.98
CA ILE A 43 16.46 0.29 -5.91
C ILE A 43 17.92 -0.06 -6.20
N LEU A 44 18.22 -0.57 -7.39
CA LEU A 44 19.57 -0.98 -7.79
C LEU A 44 20.55 0.20 -7.85
N THR A 45 20.08 1.37 -8.28
CA THR A 45 20.89 2.59 -8.34
C THR A 45 21.26 3.07 -6.94
N LEU A 46 20.26 3.24 -6.07
CA LEU A 46 20.49 3.69 -4.71
C LEU A 46 21.30 2.67 -3.90
N GLN A 47 21.01 1.37 -4.05
CA GLN A 47 21.77 0.29 -3.40
C GLN A 47 23.24 0.32 -3.84
N THR A 48 23.51 0.42 -5.14
CA THR A 48 24.89 0.45 -5.65
C THR A 48 25.63 1.70 -5.17
N CYS A 49 24.97 2.85 -5.13
CA CYS A 49 25.51 4.09 -4.58
C CYS A 49 25.85 3.97 -3.08
N LEU A 50 24.96 3.39 -2.29
CA LEU A 50 25.15 3.19 -0.84
C LEU A 50 26.23 2.14 -0.53
N ASP A 51 26.35 1.08 -1.34
CA ASP A 51 27.41 0.09 -1.19
C ASP A 51 28.78 0.66 -1.56
N TYR A 52 28.85 1.50 -2.60
CA TYR A 52 30.07 2.19 -3.00
C TYR A 52 30.58 3.15 -1.90
N LEU A 53 29.64 3.81 -1.21
CA LEU A 53 29.92 4.65 -0.03
C LEU A 53 30.61 3.89 1.11
N LYS A 54 30.24 2.63 1.34
CA LYS A 54 30.88 1.79 2.38
C LYS A 54 32.29 1.40 2.00
N THR A 55 32.55 1.15 0.71
CA THR A 55 33.83 0.62 0.23
C THR A 55 34.92 1.69 0.05
N ASP A 56 34.56 2.95 -0.23
CA ASP A 56 35.55 3.95 -0.68
C ASP A 56 35.34 5.36 -0.07
N LEU A 57 35.31 5.42 1.27
CA LEU A 57 35.17 6.63 2.10
C LEU A 57 36.23 7.74 1.88
N LYS A 58 37.16 7.60 0.94
CA LYS A 58 38.26 8.55 0.70
C LYS A 58 38.08 9.44 -0.53
N ASN A 59 37.09 9.18 -1.37
CA ASN A 59 36.84 9.97 -2.58
C ASN A 59 35.90 11.16 -2.29
N MET A 60 36.47 12.30 -1.86
CA MET A 60 35.75 13.57 -1.63
C MET A 60 34.92 14.06 -2.84
N GLN A 61 35.24 13.61 -4.05
CA GLN A 61 34.56 14.02 -5.30
C GLN A 61 33.23 13.28 -5.53
N LEU A 62 32.96 12.22 -4.78
CA LEU A 62 31.76 11.38 -4.94
C LEU A 62 30.55 11.93 -4.16
N GLU A 63 30.81 12.70 -3.09
CA GLU A 63 29.80 13.27 -2.20
C GLU A 63 28.72 14.07 -2.94
N PRO A 64 29.03 14.96 -3.91
CA PRO A 64 28.03 15.79 -4.58
C PRO A 64 27.04 14.99 -5.45
N VAL A 65 27.52 13.96 -6.17
CA VAL A 65 26.65 13.10 -6.99
C VAL A 65 25.74 12.27 -6.11
N LEU A 66 26.27 11.71 -5.03
CA LEU A 66 25.49 10.90 -4.10
C LEU A 66 24.42 11.71 -3.37
N VAL A 67 24.76 12.92 -2.92
CA VAL A 67 23.78 13.86 -2.36
C VAL A 67 22.69 14.16 -3.40
N SER A 68 23.07 14.41 -4.65
CA SER A 68 22.11 14.74 -5.71
C SER A 68 21.20 13.55 -6.05
N VAL A 69 21.75 12.34 -6.15
CA VAL A 69 20.98 11.10 -6.39
C VAL A 69 20.04 10.83 -5.21
N PHE A 70 20.54 10.92 -3.98
CA PHE A 70 19.71 10.68 -2.80
C PHE A 70 18.54 11.67 -2.72
N LYS A 71 18.81 12.97 -2.90
CA LYS A 71 17.77 14.00 -2.92
C LYS A 71 16.78 13.81 -4.07
N PHE A 72 17.26 13.43 -5.25
CA PHE A 72 16.39 13.11 -6.38
C PHE A 72 15.42 11.95 -6.06
N VAL A 73 15.87 10.91 -5.34
CA VAL A 73 14.99 9.81 -4.92
C VAL A 73 14.10 10.22 -3.75
N LEU A 74 14.59 11.05 -2.83
CA LEU A 74 13.82 11.57 -1.68
C LEU A 74 12.59 12.37 -2.12
N ASP A 75 12.70 13.10 -3.23
CA ASP A 75 11.60 13.87 -3.82
C ASP A 75 10.56 13.00 -4.56
N LYS A 76 10.75 11.67 -4.63
CA LYS A 76 9.82 10.74 -5.30
C LYS A 76 8.83 10.14 -4.29
N PRO A 77 7.56 9.91 -4.69
CA PRO A 77 6.52 9.37 -3.80
C PRO A 77 6.80 7.94 -3.30
N ASN A 78 7.65 7.19 -4.00
CA ASN A 78 8.06 5.83 -3.65
C ASN A 78 9.37 5.76 -2.85
N PHE A 79 9.88 6.88 -2.34
CA PHE A 79 11.16 6.94 -1.61
C PHE A 79 11.25 5.90 -0.48
N ALA A 80 10.21 5.79 0.35
CA ALA A 80 10.23 4.89 1.51
C ALA A 80 10.49 3.43 1.10
N THR A 81 9.79 2.96 0.05
CA THR A 81 9.98 1.62 -0.51
C THR A 81 11.37 1.45 -1.10
N VAL A 82 11.82 2.41 -1.92
CA VAL A 82 13.14 2.34 -2.57
C VAL A 82 14.25 2.30 -1.52
N PHE A 83 14.22 3.21 -0.55
CA PHE A 83 15.24 3.31 0.49
C PHE A 83 15.29 2.08 1.39
N CYS A 84 14.14 1.57 1.84
CA CYS A 84 14.06 0.33 2.62
C CYS A 84 14.65 -0.87 1.85
N GLN A 85 14.26 -1.05 0.59
CA GLN A 85 14.73 -2.19 -0.21
C GLN A 85 16.21 -2.08 -0.56
N SER A 86 16.72 -0.88 -0.86
CA SER A 86 18.15 -0.65 -1.10
C SER A 86 19.03 -0.95 0.13
N LEU A 87 18.46 -0.90 1.34
CA LEU A 87 19.16 -1.19 2.59
C LEU A 87 18.92 -2.62 3.11
N LYS A 88 18.12 -3.44 2.44
CA LYS A 88 17.75 -4.80 2.90
C LYS A 88 18.96 -5.70 3.16
N SER A 89 20.06 -5.53 2.43
CA SER A 89 21.31 -6.29 2.59
C SER A 89 22.34 -5.61 3.49
N THR A 90 21.98 -4.53 4.18
CA THR A 90 22.90 -3.70 4.99
C THR A 90 22.57 -3.81 6.48
N GLU A 91 23.58 -4.08 7.31
CA GLU A 91 23.43 -3.95 8.76
C GLU A 91 23.34 -2.47 9.16
N ILE A 92 22.18 -2.08 9.67
CA ILE A 92 21.92 -0.71 10.16
C ILE A 92 22.26 -0.66 11.64
N THR A 93 23.28 0.12 11.98
CA THR A 93 23.70 0.39 13.37
C THR A 93 22.98 1.62 13.93
N GLU A 94 22.96 1.80 15.24
CA GLU A 94 22.29 2.92 15.91
C GLU A 94 22.76 4.29 15.38
N ASP A 95 24.06 4.45 15.10
CA ASP A 95 24.63 5.69 14.57
C ASP A 95 24.55 5.83 13.03
N PHE A 96 24.05 4.81 12.33
CA PHE A 96 24.10 4.78 10.87
C PHE A 96 23.34 5.96 10.26
N LEU A 97 22.13 6.24 10.76
CA LEU A 97 21.30 7.34 10.24
C LEU A 97 21.91 8.70 10.52
N GLU A 98 22.55 8.87 11.67
CA GLU A 98 23.26 10.10 12.01
C GLU A 98 24.46 10.31 11.07
N LYS A 99 25.27 9.26 10.85
CA LYS A 99 26.42 9.30 9.93
C LYS A 99 25.99 9.56 8.49
N LEU A 100 24.95 8.88 8.01
CA LEU A 100 24.40 9.05 6.67
C LEU A 100 23.83 10.45 6.49
N SER A 101 23.08 10.96 7.47
CA SER A 101 22.50 12.30 7.43
C SER A 101 23.55 13.40 7.39
N ASN A 102 24.63 13.24 8.16
CA ASN A 102 25.74 14.18 8.19
C ASN A 102 26.55 14.14 6.87
N LEU A 103 26.74 12.95 6.30
CA LEU A 103 27.39 12.78 5.00
C LEU A 103 26.58 13.41 3.86
N LEU A 104 25.26 13.19 3.87
CA LEU A 104 24.36 13.70 2.83
C LEU A 104 23.93 15.15 3.05
N LYS A 105 24.34 15.77 4.17
CA LYS A 105 23.98 17.14 4.58
C LYS A 105 22.47 17.36 4.54
N LEU A 106 21.72 16.42 5.14
CA LEU A 106 20.27 16.47 5.20
C LEU A 106 19.80 17.53 6.20
N SER A 107 18.78 18.30 5.80
CA SER A 107 17.99 19.15 6.69
C SER A 107 17.17 18.32 7.67
N VAL A 108 16.70 18.94 8.76
CA VAL A 108 15.88 18.25 9.79
C VAL A 108 14.64 17.57 9.17
N ALA A 109 13.99 18.21 8.20
CA ALA A 109 12.85 17.61 7.48
C ALA A 109 13.25 16.38 6.64
N GLU A 110 14.37 16.46 5.91
CA GLU A 110 14.90 15.33 5.12
C GLU A 110 15.36 14.19 6.03
N LYS A 111 15.94 14.50 7.21
CA LYS A 111 16.30 13.51 8.24
C LYS A 111 15.07 12.79 8.77
N ILE A 112 14.01 13.52 9.11
CA ILE A 112 12.74 12.93 9.56
C ILE A 112 12.17 12.02 8.47
N GLY A 113 12.10 12.48 7.21
CA GLY A 113 11.63 11.66 6.08
C GLY A 113 12.43 10.36 5.89
N THR A 114 13.76 10.43 6.06
CA THR A 114 14.67 9.28 5.99
C THR A 114 14.44 8.29 7.12
N GLY A 115 14.23 8.77 8.35
CA GLY A 115 13.91 7.91 9.48
C GLY A 115 12.52 7.27 9.36
N LEU A 116 11.51 8.02 8.92
CA LEU A 116 10.15 7.52 8.68
C LEU A 116 10.12 6.43 7.62
N ALA A 117 10.95 6.55 6.58
CA ALA A 117 11.09 5.51 5.57
C ALA A 117 11.56 4.16 6.17
N LEU A 118 12.34 4.17 7.25
CA LEU A 118 12.87 2.97 7.90
C LEU A 118 12.07 2.53 9.14
N SER A 119 11.14 3.36 9.64
CA SER A 119 10.30 3.01 10.80
C SER A 119 9.38 1.81 10.52
N GLU A 120 9.14 1.53 9.24
CA GLU A 120 8.33 0.42 8.71
C GLU A 120 9.18 -0.76 8.19
N SER A 121 10.48 -0.82 8.52
CA SER A 121 11.38 -1.92 8.11
C SER A 121 10.92 -3.28 8.66
N GLU A 122 11.22 -4.39 7.96
CA GLU A 122 10.95 -5.74 8.46
C GLU A 122 11.81 -6.10 9.70
N ASN A 123 13.00 -5.52 9.81
CA ASN A 123 13.93 -5.75 10.92
C ASN A 123 13.56 -4.92 12.15
N ALA A 124 13.36 -5.60 13.29
CA ALA A 124 12.94 -4.97 14.55
C ALA A 124 13.96 -3.95 15.11
N ASP A 125 15.25 -4.24 15.03
CA ASP A 125 16.32 -3.35 15.51
C ASP A 125 16.39 -2.09 14.66
N THR A 126 16.33 -2.25 13.33
CA THR A 126 16.26 -1.11 12.38
C THR A 126 15.06 -0.22 12.67
N ARG A 127 13.87 -0.80 12.90
CA ARG A 127 12.67 -0.03 13.27
C ARG A 127 12.88 0.75 14.56
N MET A 128 13.46 0.11 15.59
CA MET A 128 13.72 0.76 16.87
C MET A 128 14.69 1.94 16.73
N PHE A 129 15.81 1.75 16.02
CA PHE A 129 16.78 2.82 15.77
C PHE A 129 16.18 3.96 14.95
N ALA A 130 15.41 3.63 13.90
CA ALA A 130 14.73 4.63 13.07
C ALA A 130 13.70 5.44 13.87
N LYS A 131 12.90 4.78 14.72
CA LYS A 131 11.93 5.44 15.61
C LYS A 131 12.62 6.41 16.58
N LYS A 132 13.72 5.97 17.22
CA LYS A 132 14.52 6.80 18.12
C LYS A 132 15.12 8.00 17.39
N PHE A 133 15.67 7.79 16.19
CA PHE A 133 16.22 8.86 15.36
C PHE A 133 15.15 9.89 14.96
N CYS A 134 13.98 9.44 14.50
CA CYS A 134 12.85 10.31 14.18
C CYS A 134 12.43 11.15 15.38
N LEU A 135 12.31 10.56 16.56
CA LEU A 135 11.90 11.29 17.76
C LEU A 135 12.87 12.43 18.09
N THR A 136 14.17 12.15 18.12
CA THR A 136 15.20 13.17 18.38
C THR A 136 15.12 14.32 17.38
N GLN A 137 14.89 14.01 16.10
CA GLN A 137 14.79 15.03 15.05
C GLN A 137 13.48 15.83 15.11
N ILE A 138 12.38 15.22 15.53
CA ILE A 138 11.10 15.90 15.78
C ILE A 138 11.22 16.82 16.99
N GLU A 139 11.90 16.40 18.06
CA GLU A 139 12.17 17.23 19.23
C GLU A 139 13.07 18.43 18.87
N GLU A 140 14.10 18.21 18.06
CA GLU A 140 14.95 19.28 17.50
C GLU A 140 14.12 20.26 16.67
N LEU A 141 13.20 19.77 15.84
CA LEU A 141 12.29 20.60 15.04
C LEU A 141 11.33 21.40 15.93
N CYS A 142 10.81 20.80 17.00
CA CYS A 142 9.95 21.50 17.97
C CYS A 142 10.72 22.58 18.73
N ALA A 143 11.99 22.33 19.08
CA ALA A 143 12.85 23.28 19.76
C ALA A 143 13.31 24.42 18.84
N ASN A 144 13.57 24.13 17.57
CA ASN A 144 14.01 25.07 16.54
C ASN A 144 13.10 24.98 15.29
N PRO A 145 11.94 25.65 15.30
CA PRO A 145 10.97 25.52 14.22
C PRO A 145 11.51 26.03 12.88
N VAL A 146 11.59 25.13 11.89
CA VAL A 146 11.96 25.45 10.49
C VAL A 146 10.71 25.32 9.61
N PRO A 147 10.46 26.23 8.65
CA PRO A 147 9.26 26.17 7.80
C PRO A 147 9.19 24.85 7.04
N MET A 148 8.15 24.07 7.32
CA MET A 148 7.82 22.83 6.59
C MET A 148 6.93 23.17 5.40
N ASN A 149 7.44 22.98 4.18
CA ASN A 149 6.72 23.30 2.94
C ASN A 149 5.90 22.13 2.38
N SER A 150 6.03 20.92 2.94
CA SER A 150 5.32 19.71 2.48
C SER A 150 4.22 19.32 3.47
N VAL A 151 2.96 19.39 3.02
CA VAL A 151 1.78 18.93 3.78
C VAL A 151 1.86 17.42 4.04
N GLU A 152 2.38 16.67 3.09
CA GLU A 152 2.57 15.21 3.19
C GLU A 152 3.56 14.85 4.31
N GLN A 153 4.66 15.59 4.44
CA GLN A 153 5.61 15.36 5.54
C GLN A 153 5.00 15.67 6.91
N ILE A 154 4.22 16.76 7.03
CA ILE A 154 3.51 17.10 8.26
C ILE A 154 2.54 15.98 8.65
N GLN A 155 1.76 15.50 7.67
CA GLN A 155 0.83 14.39 7.87
C GLN A 155 1.57 13.12 8.31
N ASN A 156 2.67 12.75 7.64
CA ASN A 156 3.45 11.56 7.98
C ASN A 156 4.04 11.62 9.40
N ILE A 157 4.48 12.80 9.86
CA ILE A 157 4.95 13.01 11.23
C ILE A 157 3.82 12.83 12.24
N VAL A 158 2.65 13.42 12.00
CA VAL A 158 1.48 13.28 12.89
C VAL A 158 1.06 11.81 12.97
N MET A 159 0.98 11.11 11.83
CA MET A 159 0.65 9.69 11.79
C MET A 159 1.68 8.84 12.52
N PHE A 160 2.97 9.14 12.36
CA PHE A 160 4.05 8.44 13.05
C PHE A 160 3.96 8.58 14.56
N LEU A 161 3.75 9.79 15.07
CA LEU A 161 3.63 10.07 16.51
C LEU A 161 2.38 9.42 17.11
N GLN A 162 1.26 9.40 16.37
CA GLN A 162 0.02 8.77 16.82
C GLN A 162 0.10 7.23 16.84
N ARG A 163 0.82 6.62 15.89
CA ARG A 163 0.86 5.15 15.71
C ARG A 163 2.00 4.46 16.45
N SER A 164 3.02 5.19 16.87
CA SER A 164 4.18 4.62 17.57
C SER A 164 3.94 4.55 19.08
N GLU A 165 4.19 3.38 19.66
CA GLU A 165 4.11 3.10 21.10
C GLU A 165 4.84 4.16 21.93
N GLY A 166 4.14 4.77 22.89
CA GLY A 166 4.69 5.80 23.79
C GLY A 166 4.96 7.18 23.18
N LEU A 167 4.80 7.39 21.86
CA LEU A 167 5.11 8.67 21.18
C LEU A 167 3.91 9.61 21.00
N SER A 168 2.69 9.13 21.26
CA SER A 168 1.45 9.91 21.09
C SER A 168 1.42 11.19 21.95
N LYS A 169 2.10 11.17 23.11
CA LYS A 169 2.28 12.34 23.99
C LYS A 169 3.00 13.53 23.33
N HIS A 170 3.75 13.31 22.25
CA HIS A 170 4.49 14.36 21.54
C HIS A 170 3.64 15.04 20.45
N VAL A 171 2.44 14.53 20.14
CA VAL A 171 1.54 15.10 19.11
C VAL A 171 1.13 16.52 19.47
N ASP A 172 0.75 16.78 20.71
CA ASP A 172 0.30 18.11 21.15
C ASP A 172 1.43 19.15 21.04
N ASN A 173 2.66 18.77 21.42
CA ASN A 173 3.84 19.63 21.28
C ASN A 173 4.13 19.96 19.82
N PHE A 174 4.05 18.96 18.92
CA PHE A 174 4.24 19.17 17.49
C PHE A 174 3.14 20.06 16.88
N MET A 175 1.88 19.85 17.26
CA MET A 175 0.76 20.69 16.80
C MET A 175 0.86 22.12 17.32
N GLN A 176 1.32 22.31 18.56
CA GLN A 176 1.60 23.64 19.11
C GLN A 176 2.70 24.34 18.31
N MET A 177 3.80 23.65 17.99
CA MET A 177 4.85 24.17 17.12
C MET A 177 4.27 24.61 15.76
N LEU A 178 3.48 23.77 15.08
CA LEU A 178 2.85 24.12 13.79
C LEU A 178 1.95 25.36 13.87
N SER A 179 1.20 25.50 14.98
CA SER A 179 0.33 26.66 15.19
C SER A 179 1.10 27.98 15.34
N LEU A 180 2.32 27.93 15.90
CA LEU A 180 3.20 29.07 16.06
C LEU A 180 3.84 29.51 14.73
N MET A 181 3.94 28.61 13.75
CA MET A 181 4.58 28.91 12.45
C MET A 181 3.70 29.69 11.46
N GLN A 182 2.43 30.00 11.81
CA GLN A 182 1.47 30.70 10.94
C GLN A 182 1.55 30.24 9.46
N LEU A 183 1.38 28.93 9.21
CA LEU A 183 1.26 28.39 7.86
C LEU A 183 -0.02 28.96 7.21
N LYS A 184 0.13 30.09 6.51
CA LYS A 184 -0.94 30.74 5.75
C LYS A 184 -1.41 29.78 4.65
N ASP A 185 -2.68 29.40 4.75
CA ASP A 185 -3.57 28.98 3.66
C ASP A 185 -3.64 27.51 3.18
N VAL A 186 -3.04 26.50 3.82
CA VAL A 186 -3.19 25.09 3.34
C VAL A 186 -3.51 24.03 4.41
N VAL A 187 -3.31 24.33 5.70
CA VAL A 187 -3.35 23.32 6.76
C VAL A 187 -4.76 22.85 7.20
N PRO A 188 -5.83 23.67 7.21
CA PRO A 188 -7.07 23.27 7.88
C PRO A 188 -7.84 22.13 7.21
N PHE A 189 -7.73 21.94 5.89
CA PHE A 189 -8.58 21.00 5.15
C PHE A 189 -8.01 19.57 5.06
N VAL A 190 -6.67 19.41 5.16
CA VAL A 190 -6.00 18.10 5.05
C VAL A 190 -5.84 17.43 6.43
N LEU A 191 -5.69 18.21 7.50
CA LEU A 191 -5.52 17.68 8.87
C LEU A 191 -6.84 17.51 9.65
N THR A 192 -7.96 18.06 9.19
CA THR A 192 -9.27 17.93 9.89
C THR A 192 -9.73 16.48 10.10
N PRO A 193 -9.54 15.55 9.15
CA PRO A 193 -9.92 14.15 9.36
C PRO A 193 -9.01 13.41 10.37
N LEU A 194 -7.81 13.93 10.62
CA LEU A 194 -6.80 13.33 11.51
C LEU A 194 -6.87 13.82 12.96
N VAL A 195 -7.63 14.90 13.18
CA VAL A 195 -7.87 15.54 14.47
C VAL A 195 -9.36 15.44 14.75
N SER A 196 -9.89 14.23 14.96
CA SER A 196 -11.28 14.08 15.39
C SER A 196 -11.47 14.74 16.77
N ASP A 197 -12.45 15.63 16.88
CA ASP A 197 -12.83 16.32 18.13
C ASP A 197 -13.09 15.36 19.31
N GLU A 198 -13.45 14.10 19.04
CA GLU A 198 -13.71 13.07 20.06
C GLU A 198 -12.48 12.67 20.90
N LEU A 199 -11.26 12.79 20.35
CA LEU A 199 -10.00 12.51 21.08
C LEU A 199 -9.50 13.72 21.86
N ARG A 200 -9.90 14.93 21.45
CA ARG A 200 -9.50 16.19 22.10
C ARG A 200 -10.25 16.39 23.41
N GLU A 201 -11.56 16.17 23.45
CA GLU A 201 -12.35 16.37 24.69
C GLU A 201 -11.95 15.40 25.81
N ALA A 202 -11.59 14.15 25.49
CA ALA A 202 -11.18 13.17 26.48
C ALA A 202 -9.81 13.48 27.13
N ASN A 203 -8.85 13.99 26.35
CA ASN A 203 -7.50 14.30 26.85
C ASN A 203 -7.40 15.70 27.48
N PHE A 204 -8.19 16.68 27.02
CA PHE A 204 -8.20 18.02 27.62
C PHE A 204 -8.77 18.01 29.05
N LEU A 205 -9.78 17.18 29.31
CA LEU A 205 -10.36 17.05 30.65
C LEU A 205 -9.42 16.32 31.62
N ARG A 206 -8.65 15.34 31.14
CA ARG A 206 -7.74 14.54 31.98
C ARG A 206 -6.49 15.31 32.42
N ASN A 207 -6.01 16.25 31.60
CA ASN A 207 -4.80 17.04 31.89
C ASN A 207 -5.04 18.23 32.86
N MET A 208 -6.30 18.59 33.12
CA MET A 208 -6.65 19.68 34.05
C MET A 208 -6.71 19.23 35.53
N ASP A 209 -6.79 17.91 35.78
CA ASP A 209 -6.87 17.35 37.14
C ASP A 209 -5.50 17.06 37.77
N LEU A 210 -4.40 17.12 37.00
CA LEU A 210 -3.04 16.80 37.47
C LEU A 210 -2.31 17.96 38.17
N PHE A 211 -2.93 19.14 38.31
CA PHE A 211 -2.28 20.32 38.90
C PHE A 211 -2.69 20.66 40.34
N HIS A 212 -3.34 19.76 41.08
CA HIS A 212 -3.58 19.99 42.51
C HIS A 212 -3.55 18.71 43.37
N GLY A 213 -2.44 18.51 44.11
CA GLY A 213 -2.52 18.01 45.49
C GLY A 213 -1.66 16.80 45.91
N SER A 214 -0.62 17.10 46.69
CA SER A 214 -0.03 16.33 47.81
C SER A 214 0.89 15.14 47.53
N THR A 215 2.06 15.21 48.16
CA THR A 215 3.27 14.37 48.09
C THR A 215 3.19 13.03 48.83
N ASP A 216 2.00 12.54 49.17
CA ASP A 216 1.85 11.22 49.80
C ASP A 216 1.44 10.12 48.80
N SER A 217 1.23 10.47 47.52
CA SER A 217 0.78 9.53 46.48
C SER A 217 1.91 8.85 45.71
N GLU A 218 3.19 9.20 45.90
CA GLU A 218 4.27 8.62 45.08
C GLU A 218 4.52 7.15 45.42
N PHE A 219 4.43 6.75 46.70
CA PHE A 219 4.66 5.35 47.09
C PHE A 219 3.47 4.44 46.73
N ASP A 220 2.25 4.94 46.91
CA ASP A 220 1.03 4.23 46.48
C ASP A 220 0.88 4.24 44.94
N ALA A 221 1.39 5.27 44.25
CA ALA A 221 1.48 5.29 42.79
C ALA A 221 2.56 4.35 42.26
N ILE A 222 3.70 4.21 42.94
CA ILE A 222 4.74 3.23 42.57
C ILE A 222 4.24 1.80 42.84
N LEU A 223 3.50 1.56 43.93
CA LEU A 223 2.87 0.25 44.17
C LEU A 223 1.75 -0.05 43.18
N ALA A 224 0.95 0.96 42.82
CA ALA A 224 -0.05 0.84 41.76
C ALA A 224 0.60 0.68 40.37
N GLU A 225 1.72 1.36 40.09
CA GLU A 225 2.53 1.16 38.88
C GLU A 225 3.16 -0.24 38.87
N MET A 226 3.67 -0.75 39.98
CA MET A 226 4.20 -2.12 40.06
C MET A 226 3.10 -3.19 39.94
N GLU A 227 1.89 -2.95 40.46
CA GLU A 227 0.71 -3.80 40.25
C GLU A 227 0.11 -3.64 38.83
N GLU A 228 0.28 -2.49 38.17
CA GLU A 228 -0.06 -2.27 36.76
C GLU A 228 1.00 -2.83 35.79
N GLU A 229 2.28 -2.89 36.17
CA GLU A 229 3.40 -3.26 35.30
C GLU A 229 3.70 -4.77 35.23
N MET A 230 3.30 -5.59 36.21
CA MET A 230 3.49 -7.04 36.12
C MET A 230 2.16 -7.74 35.81
N SER A 231 1.84 -7.86 34.52
CA SER A 231 0.64 -8.59 34.13
C SER A 231 0.77 -10.08 34.48
N LEU A 232 -0.34 -10.77 34.77
CA LEU A 232 -0.30 -12.22 34.98
C LEU A 232 0.32 -12.97 33.79
N GLY A 233 0.23 -12.42 32.59
CA GLY A 233 0.94 -12.94 31.42
C GLY A 233 2.45 -12.93 31.60
N ASP A 234 3.02 -11.86 32.15
CA ASP A 234 4.45 -11.72 32.40
C ASP A 234 4.92 -12.69 33.50
N ILE A 235 4.11 -12.89 34.54
CA ILE A 235 4.40 -13.90 35.57
C ILE A 235 4.43 -15.30 34.95
N VAL A 236 3.45 -15.63 34.11
CA VAL A 236 3.40 -16.92 33.39
C VAL A 236 4.61 -17.07 32.46
N LYS A 237 5.05 -15.99 31.81
CA LYS A 237 6.24 -15.98 30.96
C LYS A 237 7.52 -16.28 31.77
N GLU A 238 7.73 -15.62 32.90
CA GLU A 238 8.91 -15.81 33.75
C GLU A 238 8.96 -17.21 34.39
N LEU A 239 7.78 -17.80 34.67
CA LEU A 239 7.68 -19.19 35.11
C LEU A 239 7.94 -20.20 33.97
N GLY A 240 7.68 -19.81 32.72
CA GLY A 240 7.89 -20.64 31.54
C GLY A 240 7.13 -21.97 31.56
N TYR A 241 7.65 -22.98 30.85
CA TYR A 241 6.94 -24.24 30.59
C TYR A 241 6.54 -25.02 31.86
N GLY A 242 7.25 -24.80 32.98
CA GLY A 242 6.94 -25.40 34.27
C GLY A 242 5.55 -25.05 34.80
N CYS A 243 4.95 -23.94 34.34
CA CYS A 243 3.59 -23.54 34.68
C CYS A 243 2.53 -24.58 34.24
N THR A 244 2.77 -25.32 33.16
CA THR A 244 1.85 -26.34 32.63
C THR A 244 2.31 -27.78 32.89
N PHE A 245 3.22 -28.00 33.85
CA PHE A 245 3.74 -29.35 34.13
C PHE A 245 2.67 -30.36 34.60
N ASP A 246 1.82 -29.94 35.53
CA ASP A 246 0.69 -30.72 36.03
C ASP A 246 -0.46 -29.79 36.43
N ALA A 247 -1.69 -30.30 36.39
CA ALA A 247 -2.89 -29.53 36.69
C ALA A 247 -2.94 -29.01 38.13
N LEU A 248 -2.35 -29.72 39.11
CA LEU A 248 -2.29 -29.23 40.48
C LEU A 248 -1.32 -28.04 40.59
N HIS A 249 -0.15 -28.15 39.97
CA HIS A 249 0.87 -27.08 39.96
C HIS A 249 0.36 -25.84 39.22
N CYS A 250 -0.22 -26.02 38.04
CA CYS A 250 -0.83 -24.92 37.27
C CYS A 250 -1.92 -24.23 38.08
N LYS A 251 -2.73 -25.00 38.82
CA LYS A 251 -3.77 -24.46 39.69
C LYS A 251 -3.18 -23.67 40.86
N GLU A 252 -2.13 -24.17 41.51
CA GLU A 252 -1.45 -23.44 42.59
C GLU A 252 -0.87 -22.11 42.12
N ILE A 253 -0.29 -22.09 40.91
CA ILE A 253 0.27 -20.87 40.30
C ILE A 253 -0.81 -19.85 39.98
N LEU A 254 -1.97 -20.28 39.46
CA LEU A 254 -3.04 -19.37 39.03
C LEU A 254 -4.01 -18.96 40.14
N SER A 255 -4.09 -19.73 41.24
CA SER A 255 -5.04 -19.47 42.35
C SER A 255 -4.84 -18.12 43.08
N PRO A 256 -3.61 -17.60 43.28
CA PRO A 256 -3.39 -16.28 43.88
C PRO A 256 -4.00 -15.12 43.09
N PHE A 257 -4.29 -15.32 41.80
CA PHE A 257 -4.73 -14.28 40.87
C PHE A 257 -6.23 -14.34 40.55
N LEU A 258 -7.02 -15.00 41.41
CA LEU A 258 -8.48 -15.03 41.26
C LEU A 258 -9.11 -13.67 41.60
N PRO A 259 -10.15 -13.24 40.84
CA PRO A 259 -10.83 -13.98 39.79
C PRO A 259 -10.10 -13.92 38.44
N LEU A 260 -10.03 -15.06 37.74
CA LEU A 260 -9.57 -15.10 36.36
C LEU A 260 -10.67 -14.56 35.43
N THR A 261 -10.63 -13.25 35.19
CA THR A 261 -11.52 -12.58 34.23
C THR A 261 -11.14 -12.93 32.79
N GLU A 262 -12.04 -12.69 31.85
CA GLU A 262 -11.80 -12.90 30.41
C GLU A 262 -10.58 -12.11 29.90
N VAL A 263 -10.36 -10.89 30.42
CA VAL A 263 -9.19 -10.05 30.12
C VAL A 263 -7.91 -10.72 30.60
N THR A 264 -7.92 -11.22 31.84
CA THR A 264 -6.77 -11.90 32.44
C THR A 264 -6.41 -13.17 31.67
N ILE A 265 -7.42 -13.96 31.28
CA ILE A 265 -7.23 -15.18 30.49
C ILE A 265 -6.68 -14.84 29.10
N SER A 266 -7.20 -13.78 28.46
CA SER A 266 -6.69 -13.29 27.18
C SER A 266 -5.20 -12.96 27.26
N LYS A 267 -4.78 -12.21 28.28
CA LYS A 267 -3.36 -11.86 28.50
C LYS A 267 -2.48 -13.10 28.70
N ILE A 268 -2.91 -14.08 29.48
CA ILE A 268 -2.18 -15.36 29.65
C ILE A 268 -1.99 -16.04 28.29
N LEU A 269 -3.06 -16.21 27.52
CA LEU A 269 -3.01 -16.89 26.22
C LEU A 269 -2.16 -16.12 25.21
N GLY A 270 -2.28 -14.80 25.16
CA GLY A 270 -1.48 -13.92 24.31
C GLY A 270 0.01 -14.02 24.64
N THR A 271 0.36 -14.00 25.92
CA THR A 271 1.77 -14.10 26.34
C THR A 271 2.36 -15.48 26.08
N ILE A 272 1.60 -16.56 26.31
CA ILE A 272 2.05 -17.91 25.97
C ILE A 272 2.23 -18.05 24.46
N ALA A 273 1.27 -17.59 23.65
CA ALA A 273 1.37 -17.67 22.19
C ALA A 273 2.58 -16.88 21.66
N ARG A 274 2.85 -15.69 22.21
CA ARG A 274 4.01 -14.87 21.84
C ARG A 274 5.35 -15.54 22.19
N ASN A 275 5.39 -16.33 23.26
CA ASN A 275 6.59 -16.98 23.79
C ASN A 275 6.49 -18.52 23.73
N LEU A 276 5.84 -19.05 22.68
CA LEU A 276 5.63 -20.50 22.56
C LEU A 276 6.96 -21.26 22.44
N THR A 277 7.96 -20.63 21.82
CA THR A 277 9.31 -21.14 21.59
C THR A 277 10.35 -20.13 22.05
N GLY A 278 11.48 -20.60 22.58
CA GLY A 278 12.63 -19.73 22.91
C GLY A 278 12.71 -19.24 24.36
N LEU A 279 11.88 -19.77 25.27
CA LEU A 279 12.11 -19.61 26.71
C LEU A 279 13.33 -20.42 27.13
N GLU A 280 14.34 -19.77 27.69
CA GLU A 280 15.53 -20.43 28.25
C GLU A 280 15.17 -21.23 29.49
N ASP A 281 15.79 -22.41 29.61
CA ASP A 281 15.50 -23.43 30.61
C ASP A 281 16.10 -23.05 31.98
N ASN A 282 15.62 -21.96 32.59
CA ASN A 282 16.14 -21.45 33.85
C ASN A 282 15.36 -22.06 35.03
N GLN A 283 15.63 -23.33 35.35
CA GLN A 283 15.07 -24.03 36.53
C GLN A 283 15.25 -23.25 37.84
N ASN A 284 16.33 -22.46 37.93
CA ASN A 284 16.59 -21.56 39.07
C ASN A 284 15.62 -20.37 39.12
N THR A 285 15.22 -19.81 37.98
CA THR A 285 14.22 -18.75 37.90
C THR A 285 12.84 -19.27 38.29
N PHE A 286 12.45 -20.43 37.77
CA PHE A 286 11.17 -21.07 38.10
C PHE A 286 11.03 -21.36 39.61
N SER A 287 12.04 -21.96 40.24
CA SER A 287 12.03 -22.28 41.67
C SER A 287 12.05 -21.02 42.56
N THR A 288 12.80 -20.00 42.17
CA THR A 288 12.88 -18.72 42.91
C THR A 288 11.56 -17.96 42.83
N PHE A 289 10.98 -17.81 41.63
CA PHE A 289 9.70 -17.12 41.44
C PHE A 289 8.53 -17.88 42.05
N GLY A 290 8.48 -19.20 41.89
CA GLY A 290 7.42 -20.01 42.50
C GLY A 290 7.40 -19.95 44.02
N SER A 291 8.58 -19.93 44.64
CA SER A 291 8.70 -19.75 46.10
C SER A 291 8.25 -18.36 46.53
N ALA A 292 8.54 -17.31 45.74
CA ALA A 292 8.08 -15.95 46.00
C ALA A 292 6.55 -15.81 45.91
N LEU A 293 5.91 -16.59 45.02
CA LEU A 293 4.45 -16.68 44.88
C LEU A 293 3.78 -17.59 45.92
N GLY A 294 4.56 -18.23 46.81
CA GLY A 294 4.05 -19.15 47.83
C GLY A 294 3.58 -20.50 47.28
N CYS A 295 4.01 -20.88 46.06
CA CYS A 295 3.71 -22.17 45.45
C CYS A 295 4.64 -23.25 46.01
N ASN A 296 4.11 -24.43 46.34
CA ASN A 296 4.91 -25.56 46.83
C ASN A 296 5.56 -26.28 45.65
N ILE A 297 6.53 -25.63 44.99
CA ILE A 297 7.19 -26.20 43.81
C ILE A 297 8.14 -27.32 44.21
N THR A 298 7.92 -28.52 43.70
CA THR A 298 8.89 -29.63 43.79
C THR A 298 10.08 -29.36 42.89
N THR A 299 11.30 -29.48 43.42
CA THR A 299 12.56 -29.21 42.69
C THR A 299 12.92 -30.23 41.60
N ASP A 300 12.18 -31.34 41.48
CA ASP A 300 12.40 -32.39 40.47
C ASP A 300 11.43 -32.26 39.27
N LEU A 301 11.40 -31.09 38.62
CA LEU A 301 10.67 -30.98 37.34
C LEU A 301 11.50 -31.58 36.20
N PRO A 302 10.93 -32.44 35.33
CA PRO A 302 11.58 -32.83 34.09
C PRO A 302 11.78 -31.61 33.19
N GLN A 303 12.82 -31.65 32.35
CA GLN A 303 13.02 -30.62 31.32
C GLN A 303 11.83 -30.62 30.36
N LEU A 304 11.03 -29.54 30.41
CA LEU A 304 9.89 -29.33 29.53
C LEU A 304 10.31 -28.36 28.43
N SER A 305 10.10 -28.75 27.18
CA SER A 305 10.40 -27.92 26.02
C SER A 305 9.16 -27.32 25.36
N SER A 306 7.98 -27.47 25.97
CA SER A 306 6.69 -27.05 25.39
C SER A 306 5.61 -26.83 26.44
N TRP A 307 4.65 -25.96 26.13
CA TRP A 307 3.43 -25.74 26.89
C TRP A 307 2.42 -26.89 26.72
N ASP A 308 1.80 -27.36 27.80
CA ASP A 308 0.73 -28.37 27.76
C ASP A 308 -0.65 -27.70 27.74
N ILE A 309 -1.32 -27.80 26.58
CA ILE A 309 -2.64 -27.21 26.33
C ILE A 309 -3.72 -27.85 27.21
N ASP A 310 -3.68 -29.17 27.38
CA ASP A 310 -4.71 -29.92 28.10
C ASP A 310 -4.68 -29.55 29.59
N VAL A 311 -3.48 -29.44 30.16
CA VAL A 311 -3.27 -28.99 31.54
C VAL A 311 -3.75 -27.55 31.73
N LEU A 312 -3.38 -26.64 30.84
CA LEU A 312 -3.78 -25.23 30.90
C LEU A 312 -5.30 -25.08 30.82
N VAL A 313 -5.94 -25.68 29.81
CA VAL A 313 -7.38 -25.60 29.58
C VAL A 313 -8.16 -26.22 30.73
N LYS A 314 -7.74 -27.39 31.21
CA LYS A 314 -8.39 -28.05 32.36
C LYS A 314 -8.31 -27.19 33.61
N THR A 315 -7.17 -26.55 33.86
CA THR A 315 -6.96 -25.69 35.02
C THR A 315 -7.82 -24.43 34.94
N ILE A 316 -7.82 -23.74 33.81
CA ILE A 316 -8.66 -22.54 33.61
C ILE A 316 -10.14 -22.88 33.78
N LYS A 317 -10.63 -24.00 33.21
CA LYS A 317 -12.03 -24.43 33.39
C LYS A 317 -12.41 -24.75 34.84
N GLN A 318 -11.45 -25.22 35.65
CA GLN A 318 -11.69 -25.48 37.07
C GLN A 318 -11.72 -24.19 37.90
N LEU A 319 -10.89 -23.21 37.56
CA LEU A 319 -10.77 -21.94 38.27
C LEU A 319 -11.83 -20.91 37.85
N ALA A 320 -12.24 -20.94 36.59
CA ALA A 320 -13.25 -20.06 36.00
C ALA A 320 -14.21 -20.87 35.10
N PRO A 321 -15.20 -21.58 35.69
CA PRO A 321 -16.11 -22.44 34.94
C PRO A 321 -17.14 -21.68 34.08
N CYS A 322 -17.37 -20.40 34.38
CA CYS A 322 -18.34 -19.55 33.70
C CYS A 322 -17.71 -18.61 32.66
N THR A 323 -16.45 -18.82 32.26
CA THR A 323 -15.72 -17.95 31.34
C THR A 323 -16.42 -17.85 29.99
N ASN A 324 -16.64 -16.62 29.52
CA ASN A 324 -17.09 -16.37 28.17
C ASN A 324 -15.88 -16.35 27.20
N TRP A 325 -15.64 -17.46 26.51
CA TRP A 325 -14.52 -17.59 25.57
C TRP A 325 -14.62 -16.68 24.35
N ILE A 326 -15.80 -16.20 23.98
CA ILE A 326 -15.94 -15.19 22.93
C ILE A 326 -15.33 -13.87 23.42
N GLN A 327 -15.66 -13.45 24.63
CA GLN A 327 -15.09 -12.25 25.25
C GLN A 327 -13.58 -12.39 25.49
N VAL A 328 -13.07 -13.58 25.78
CA VAL A 328 -11.61 -13.81 25.83
C VAL A 328 -10.96 -13.43 24.50
N ILE A 329 -11.52 -13.87 23.36
CA ILE A 329 -10.99 -13.54 22.03
C ILE A 329 -11.18 -12.05 21.70
N GLU A 330 -12.31 -11.44 22.07
CA GLU A 330 -12.54 -9.99 21.91
C GLU A 330 -11.53 -9.15 22.71
N ASN A 331 -11.01 -9.68 23.82
CA ASN A 331 -10.00 -9.03 24.64
C ASN A 331 -8.56 -9.35 24.19
N LEU A 332 -8.33 -9.97 23.03
CA LEU A 332 -6.98 -10.11 22.45
C LEU A 332 -6.45 -8.78 21.89
N ASP A 333 -7.32 -7.79 21.68
CA ASP A 333 -6.94 -6.41 21.37
C ASP A 333 -6.38 -5.70 22.61
N HIS A 334 -5.14 -6.06 22.96
CA HIS A 334 -4.38 -5.43 24.01
C HIS A 334 -2.92 -5.25 23.61
N GLU A 335 -2.26 -4.31 24.28
CA GLU A 335 -0.82 -4.07 24.13
C GLU A 335 -0.03 -5.33 24.51
N GLY A 336 0.97 -5.67 23.70
CA GLY A 336 1.81 -6.85 23.90
C GLY A 336 1.32 -8.15 23.22
N PHE A 337 0.07 -8.23 22.75
CA PHE A 337 -0.38 -9.37 21.94
C PHE A 337 0.32 -9.39 20.57
N TYR A 338 0.90 -10.53 20.21
CA TYR A 338 1.55 -10.75 18.92
C TYR A 338 1.64 -12.24 18.61
N THR A 339 1.34 -12.63 17.37
CA THR A 339 1.44 -14.01 16.90
C THR A 339 2.68 -14.17 16.01
N PRO A 340 3.79 -14.74 16.51
CA PRO A 340 5.07 -14.72 15.80
C PRO A 340 5.18 -15.72 14.65
N ASN A 341 4.51 -16.87 14.74
CA ASN A 341 4.63 -17.96 13.78
C ASN A 341 3.33 -18.81 13.70
N GLU A 342 3.31 -19.77 12.78
CA GLU A 342 2.17 -20.67 12.56
C GLU A 342 1.88 -21.58 13.77
N GLU A 343 2.92 -21.94 14.54
CA GLU A 343 2.80 -22.79 15.73
C GLU A 343 2.05 -22.05 16.85
N ALA A 344 2.40 -20.78 17.10
CA ALA A 344 1.70 -19.90 18.04
C ALA A 344 0.23 -19.69 17.66
N PHE A 345 -0.03 -19.50 16.37
CA PHE A 345 -1.40 -19.41 15.86
C PHE A 345 -2.18 -20.71 16.11
N SER A 346 -1.57 -21.85 15.77
CA SER A 346 -2.17 -23.18 15.95
C SER A 346 -2.43 -23.52 17.42
N PHE A 347 -1.56 -23.07 18.33
CA PHE A 347 -1.76 -23.15 19.78
C PHE A 347 -3.05 -22.41 20.20
N LEU A 348 -3.22 -21.14 19.81
CA LEU A 348 -4.41 -20.36 20.14
C LEU A 348 -5.69 -21.03 19.62
N MET A 349 -5.67 -21.54 18.38
CA MET A 349 -6.82 -22.24 17.80
C MET A 349 -7.12 -23.56 18.51
N SER A 350 -6.09 -24.28 18.95
CA SER A 350 -6.22 -25.52 19.71
C SER A 350 -6.85 -25.27 21.09
N VAL A 351 -6.39 -24.23 21.80
CA VAL A 351 -6.99 -23.79 23.07
C VAL A 351 -8.47 -23.50 22.87
N TYR A 352 -8.81 -22.66 21.87
CA TYR A 352 -10.20 -22.29 21.62
C TYR A 352 -11.10 -23.50 21.30
N ARG A 353 -10.60 -24.43 20.46
CA ARG A 353 -11.34 -25.64 20.09
C ARG A 353 -11.58 -26.59 21.27
N GLN A 354 -10.69 -26.62 22.26
CA GLN A 354 -10.87 -27.43 23.47
C GLN A 354 -11.81 -26.74 24.48
N THR A 355 -11.88 -25.42 24.46
CA THR A 355 -12.65 -24.65 25.44
C THR A 355 -14.09 -24.37 25.01
N CYS A 356 -14.30 -24.16 23.71
CA CYS A 356 -15.58 -23.81 23.10
C CYS A 356 -15.97 -24.82 22.00
N GLN A 357 -17.26 -25.08 21.84
CA GLN A 357 -17.80 -25.91 20.73
C GLN A 357 -18.35 -25.05 19.58
N ASP A 358 -18.61 -23.77 19.83
CA ASP A 358 -19.11 -22.85 18.82
C ASP A 358 -18.01 -22.47 17.82
N PRO A 359 -18.37 -22.05 16.59
CA PRO A 359 -17.42 -21.54 15.62
C PRO A 359 -16.62 -20.35 16.20
N PHE A 360 -15.36 -20.25 15.80
CA PHE A 360 -14.49 -19.15 16.24
C PHE A 360 -15.14 -17.77 15.98
N PRO A 361 -15.10 -16.81 16.92
CA PRO A 361 -15.81 -15.54 16.81
C PRO A 361 -15.06 -14.61 15.86
N LEU A 362 -15.31 -14.77 14.56
CA LEU A 362 -14.55 -14.03 13.56
C LEU A 362 -14.76 -12.50 13.64
N HIS A 363 -15.91 -12.06 14.16
CA HIS A 363 -16.18 -10.65 14.43
C HIS A 363 -15.20 -10.03 15.45
N ALA A 364 -14.61 -10.84 16.34
CA ALA A 364 -13.61 -10.35 17.27
C ALA A 364 -12.30 -9.96 16.56
N ILE A 365 -12.00 -10.54 15.40
CA ILE A 365 -10.77 -10.28 14.65
C ILE A 365 -10.96 -9.20 13.60
N TYR A 366 -12.07 -9.21 12.87
CA TYR A 366 -12.30 -8.27 11.76
C TYR A 366 -13.61 -7.47 11.87
N GLY A 367 -14.35 -7.58 12.97
CA GLY A 367 -15.55 -6.76 13.20
C GLY A 367 -15.22 -5.31 13.53
N SER A 368 -14.00 -5.04 14.01
CA SER A 368 -13.47 -3.70 14.21
C SER A 368 -11.96 -3.68 14.04
N LEU A 369 -11.43 -2.49 13.78
CA LEU A 369 -9.99 -2.25 13.84
C LEU A 369 -9.52 -2.29 15.29
N TRP A 370 -8.51 -3.11 15.55
CA TRP A 370 -7.92 -3.22 16.88
C TRP A 370 -7.13 -1.96 17.22
N LYS A 371 -7.01 -1.66 18.52
CA LYS A 371 -6.05 -0.67 19.03
C LYS A 371 -4.63 -1.17 18.80
N ASN A 372 -4.38 -2.46 19.00
CA ASN A 372 -3.13 -3.13 18.65
C ASN A 372 -3.19 -3.67 17.20
N THR A 373 -2.96 -2.80 16.22
CA THR A 373 -2.98 -3.16 14.78
C THR A 373 -1.90 -4.16 14.41
N GLU A 374 -0.72 -4.10 15.03
CA GLU A 374 0.37 -5.07 14.84
C GLU A 374 -0.04 -6.48 15.28
N GLY A 375 -0.70 -6.59 16.44
CA GLY A 375 -1.30 -7.83 16.93
C GLY A 375 -2.34 -8.39 15.95
N GLN A 376 -3.26 -7.54 15.49
CA GLN A 376 -4.28 -7.92 14.50
C GLN A 376 -3.66 -8.41 13.19
N LEU A 377 -2.67 -7.69 12.66
CA LEU A 377 -1.96 -8.07 11.43
C LEU A 377 -1.20 -9.38 11.58
N SER A 378 -0.52 -9.57 12.71
CA SER A 378 0.20 -10.82 13.00
C SER A 378 -0.74 -12.03 13.03
N PHE A 379 -1.93 -11.86 13.63
CA PHE A 379 -2.97 -12.88 13.63
C PHE A 379 -3.49 -13.15 12.21
N LEU A 380 -3.87 -12.10 11.48
CA LEU A 380 -4.43 -12.21 10.13
C LEU A 380 -3.46 -12.87 9.16
N LYS A 381 -2.15 -12.55 9.25
CA LYS A 381 -1.09 -13.14 8.43
C LYS A 381 -1.08 -14.67 8.50
N HIS A 382 -1.26 -15.22 9.69
CA HIS A 382 -1.32 -16.68 9.88
C HIS A 382 -2.70 -17.23 9.57
N ALA A 383 -3.77 -16.50 9.91
CA ALA A 383 -5.15 -16.92 9.66
C ALA A 383 -5.44 -17.14 8.17
N VAL A 384 -4.99 -16.26 7.28
CA VAL A 384 -5.26 -16.38 5.83
C VAL A 384 -4.55 -17.57 5.17
N LEU A 385 -3.43 -18.02 5.74
CA LEU A 385 -2.64 -19.16 5.26
C LEU A 385 -3.03 -20.49 5.94
N ALA A 386 -3.71 -20.43 7.07
CA ALA A 386 -4.05 -21.60 7.88
C ALA A 386 -4.92 -22.60 7.09
N PRO A 387 -4.70 -23.92 7.29
CA PRO A 387 -5.56 -24.94 6.73
C PRO A 387 -6.95 -24.89 7.38
N PRO A 388 -8.01 -25.30 6.65
CA PRO A 388 -9.40 -25.18 7.12
C PRO A 388 -9.69 -25.96 8.41
N GLU A 389 -8.91 -27.00 8.71
CA GLU A 389 -8.99 -27.78 9.95
C GLU A 389 -8.52 -26.99 11.18
N VAL A 390 -7.63 -26.01 10.99
CA VAL A 390 -7.08 -25.14 12.05
C VAL A 390 -7.91 -23.87 12.14
N PHE A 391 -8.19 -23.22 11.01
CA PHE A 391 -8.95 -21.98 10.97
C PHE A 391 -9.70 -21.82 9.65
N THR A 392 -10.94 -21.33 9.72
CA THR A 392 -11.76 -21.07 8.54
C THR A 392 -12.59 -19.81 8.67
N PHE A 393 -12.74 -19.12 7.55
CA PHE A 393 -13.60 -17.95 7.36
C PHE A 393 -14.99 -18.31 6.83
N ALA A 394 -15.32 -19.60 6.67
CA ALA A 394 -16.53 -20.06 5.99
C ALA A 394 -17.84 -19.56 6.61
N HIS A 395 -17.83 -19.25 7.91
CA HIS A 395 -18.97 -18.72 8.66
C HIS A 395 -18.94 -17.19 8.83
N SER A 396 -18.19 -16.46 7.99
CA SER A 396 -18.25 -15.00 8.02
C SER A 396 -19.63 -14.47 7.63
N GLY A 397 -19.97 -13.28 8.16
CA GLY A 397 -21.27 -12.66 7.89
C GLY A 397 -21.43 -12.25 6.43
N ARG A 398 -20.36 -11.73 5.79
CA ARG A 398 -20.36 -11.35 4.38
C ARG A 398 -19.40 -12.21 3.57
N GLN A 399 -19.98 -13.13 2.80
CA GLN A 399 -19.28 -14.00 1.85
C GLN A 399 -19.59 -13.57 0.41
N LEU A 400 -18.57 -13.62 -0.45
CA LEU A 400 -18.70 -13.31 -1.87
C LEU A 400 -19.44 -14.45 -2.60
N ASN A 401 -20.60 -14.15 -3.18
CA ASN A 401 -21.27 -15.05 -4.11
C ASN A 401 -20.75 -14.81 -5.53
N TYR A 402 -19.82 -15.65 -5.98
CA TYR A 402 -19.16 -15.51 -7.29
C TYR A 402 -19.74 -16.41 -8.39
N ILE A 403 -20.69 -17.29 -8.06
CA ILE A 403 -21.24 -18.29 -9.00
C ILE A 403 -22.00 -17.60 -10.16
N ASP A 404 -22.75 -16.54 -9.83
CA ASP A 404 -23.54 -15.79 -10.81
C ASP A 404 -22.66 -14.93 -11.73
N ALA A 405 -21.54 -14.41 -11.24
CA ALA A 405 -20.62 -13.55 -11.99
C ALA A 405 -19.86 -14.29 -13.11
N LEU A 406 -19.77 -15.63 -13.06
CA LEU A 406 -18.90 -16.44 -13.92
C LEU A 406 -19.63 -17.51 -14.73
N HIS A 407 -20.96 -17.45 -14.81
CA HIS A 407 -21.77 -18.41 -15.57
C HIS A 407 -21.43 -19.89 -15.25
N GLY A 408 -21.11 -20.19 -13.98
CA GLY A 408 -20.80 -21.55 -13.53
C GLY A 408 -19.34 -22.00 -13.66
N HIS A 409 -18.40 -21.15 -14.10
CA HIS A 409 -16.97 -21.45 -13.99
C HIS A 409 -16.51 -21.33 -12.53
N LYS A 410 -15.98 -22.43 -11.96
CA LYS A 410 -15.36 -22.39 -10.64
C LYS A 410 -13.99 -21.73 -10.74
N LEU A 411 -13.83 -20.57 -10.11
CA LEU A 411 -12.51 -20.02 -9.84
C LEU A 411 -11.69 -20.99 -9.00
N GLN A 412 -10.37 -20.92 -9.14
CA GLN A 412 -9.46 -21.42 -8.14
C GLN A 412 -9.72 -20.61 -6.86
N VAL A 413 -10.60 -21.12 -5.99
CA VAL A 413 -10.71 -20.62 -4.62
C VAL A 413 -9.35 -20.89 -4.01
N GLY A 414 -8.66 -19.87 -3.49
CA GLY A 414 -7.28 -19.97 -3.02
C GLY A 414 -7.07 -21.05 -1.95
N HIS A 415 -6.78 -20.67 -0.70
CA HIS A 415 -6.81 -21.65 0.38
C HIS A 415 -8.25 -22.11 0.63
N ALA A 416 -8.45 -23.41 0.93
CA ALA A 416 -9.76 -24.00 1.22
C ALA A 416 -10.44 -23.42 2.48
N ASN A 417 -9.76 -22.54 3.21
CA ASN A 417 -10.24 -21.87 4.42
C ASN A 417 -11.23 -20.73 4.17
N HIS A 418 -11.54 -20.39 2.91
CA HIS A 418 -12.49 -19.32 2.53
C HIS A 418 -12.02 -17.88 2.84
N ALA A 419 -10.73 -17.63 3.03
CA ALA A 419 -10.21 -16.29 3.32
C ALA A 419 -10.59 -15.28 2.23
N TRP A 420 -10.28 -15.57 0.97
CA TRP A 420 -10.41 -14.60 -0.14
C TRP A 420 -11.84 -14.41 -0.67
N VAL A 421 -12.81 -15.14 -0.12
CA VAL A 421 -14.25 -14.91 -0.34
C VAL A 421 -14.90 -14.16 0.83
N CYS A 422 -14.21 -14.02 1.96
CA CYS A 422 -14.69 -13.25 3.10
C CYS A 422 -14.54 -11.74 2.82
N LEU A 423 -15.66 -11.05 2.60
CA LEU A 423 -15.65 -9.61 2.33
C LEU A 423 -15.26 -8.79 3.55
N ASP A 424 -15.61 -9.25 4.76
CA ASP A 424 -15.26 -8.56 6.01
C ASP A 424 -13.73 -8.60 6.26
N LEU A 425 -13.07 -9.69 5.86
CA LEU A 425 -11.60 -9.75 5.88
C LEU A 425 -11.00 -8.74 4.90
N LEU A 426 -11.48 -8.70 3.66
CA LEU A 426 -10.95 -7.77 2.66
C LEU A 426 -11.15 -6.32 3.07
N ASP A 427 -12.29 -5.99 3.69
CA ASP A 427 -12.58 -4.66 4.22
C ASP A 427 -11.55 -4.24 5.28
N ILE A 428 -11.30 -5.08 6.28
CA ILE A 428 -10.30 -4.80 7.32
C ILE A 428 -8.89 -4.72 6.77
N LEU A 429 -8.51 -5.57 5.82
CA LEU A 429 -7.20 -5.49 5.17
C LEU A 429 -7.02 -4.15 4.43
N CYS A 430 -8.06 -3.67 3.72
CA CYS A 430 -8.04 -2.35 3.09
C CYS A 430 -7.92 -1.22 4.12
N GLN A 431 -8.69 -1.28 5.21
CA GLN A 431 -8.63 -0.29 6.27
C GLN A 431 -7.26 -0.27 6.98
N LEU A 432 -6.65 -1.43 7.24
CA LEU A 432 -5.31 -1.54 7.82
C LEU A 432 -4.23 -0.97 6.88
N ALA A 433 -4.36 -1.19 5.57
CA ALA A 433 -3.45 -0.61 4.59
C ALA A 433 -3.54 0.92 4.54
N GLU A 434 -4.75 1.47 4.55
CA GLU A 434 -4.98 2.92 4.65
C GLU A 434 -4.51 3.50 5.99
N ARG A 435 -4.43 2.64 7.02
CA ARG A 435 -3.80 2.95 8.30
C ARG A 435 -2.28 2.72 8.33
N GLY A 436 -1.61 2.71 7.17
CA GLY A 436 -0.16 2.70 7.06
C GLY A 436 0.49 1.33 7.03
N HIS A 437 -0.27 0.25 7.21
CA HIS A 437 0.27 -1.11 7.18
C HIS A 437 0.18 -1.74 5.78
N ALA A 438 0.25 -0.92 4.72
CA ALA A 438 0.07 -1.35 3.35
C ALA A 438 1.12 -2.40 2.92
N SER A 439 2.38 -2.29 3.38
CA SER A 439 3.44 -3.27 3.11
C SER A 439 3.07 -4.66 3.63
N SER A 440 2.68 -4.76 4.90
CA SER A 440 2.26 -6.01 5.55
C SER A 440 1.05 -6.61 4.84
N VAL A 441 0.05 -5.80 4.51
CA VAL A 441 -1.16 -6.29 3.80
C VAL A 441 -0.82 -6.75 2.37
N ARG A 442 0.03 -6.02 1.63
CA ARG A 442 0.48 -6.44 0.29
C ARG A 442 1.16 -7.82 0.32
N SER A 443 1.95 -8.11 1.35
CA SER A 443 2.56 -9.43 1.51
C SER A 443 1.52 -10.55 1.65
N MET A 444 0.38 -10.29 2.32
CA MET A 444 -0.72 -11.25 2.43
C MET A 444 -1.46 -11.42 1.09
N LEU A 445 -1.55 -10.34 0.30
CA LEU A 445 -2.22 -10.34 -1.01
C LEU A 445 -1.37 -10.91 -2.15
N GLU A 446 -0.07 -11.18 -1.94
CA GLU A 446 0.80 -11.74 -2.97
C GLU A 446 0.29 -13.10 -3.50
N TYR A 447 -0.15 -13.98 -2.59
CA TYR A 447 -0.71 -15.28 -2.96
C TYR A 447 -1.99 -15.16 -3.81
N PRO A 448 -3.05 -14.47 -3.36
CA PRO A 448 -4.27 -14.37 -4.17
C PRO A 448 -4.05 -13.62 -5.48
N LEU A 449 -3.16 -12.62 -5.54
CA LEU A 449 -2.80 -11.95 -6.79
C LEU A 449 -2.17 -12.90 -7.82
N LYS A 450 -1.35 -13.86 -7.37
CA LYS A 450 -0.70 -14.82 -8.25
C LYS A 450 -1.60 -15.99 -8.65
N HIS A 451 -2.43 -16.48 -7.73
CA HIS A 451 -3.17 -17.73 -7.88
C HIS A 451 -4.64 -17.55 -8.22
N CYS A 452 -5.27 -16.47 -7.77
CA CYS A 452 -6.69 -16.18 -8.00
C CYS A 452 -7.00 -14.67 -8.13
N PRO A 453 -6.32 -13.94 -9.04
CA PRO A 453 -6.47 -12.49 -9.18
C PRO A 453 -7.90 -12.05 -9.52
N GLU A 454 -8.62 -12.86 -10.30
CA GLU A 454 -10.02 -12.62 -10.66
C GLU A 454 -10.94 -12.68 -9.43
N LEU A 455 -10.73 -13.65 -8.54
CA LEU A 455 -11.48 -13.77 -7.29
C LEU A 455 -11.24 -12.56 -6.39
N LEU A 456 -9.96 -12.16 -6.26
CA LEU A 456 -9.58 -11.03 -5.43
C LEU A 456 -10.15 -9.72 -5.98
N LEU A 457 -10.04 -9.47 -7.29
CA LEU A 457 -10.62 -8.30 -7.94
C LEU A 457 -12.14 -8.24 -7.74
N LEU A 458 -12.82 -9.38 -7.87
CA LEU A 458 -14.25 -9.46 -7.60
C LEU A 458 -14.57 -9.13 -6.14
N GLY A 459 -13.84 -9.70 -5.18
CA GLY A 459 -14.00 -9.36 -3.76
C GLY A 459 -13.78 -7.88 -3.49
N MET A 460 -12.69 -7.32 -4.02
CA MET A 460 -12.34 -5.89 -3.90
C MET A 460 -13.40 -4.96 -4.50
N SER A 461 -14.15 -5.38 -5.51
CA SER A 461 -15.23 -4.58 -6.10
C SER A 461 -16.42 -4.33 -5.17
N HIS A 462 -16.57 -5.17 -4.14
CA HIS A 462 -17.59 -5.02 -3.09
C HIS A 462 -17.11 -4.19 -1.88
N ILE A 463 -15.84 -3.79 -1.85
CA ILE A 463 -15.24 -3.03 -0.76
C ILE A 463 -15.22 -1.54 -1.13
N ASN A 464 -15.58 -0.71 -0.16
CA ASN A 464 -15.56 0.75 -0.31
C ASN A 464 -14.86 1.35 0.91
N THR A 465 -13.62 1.79 0.72
CA THR A 465 -12.83 2.46 1.77
C THR A 465 -12.62 3.93 1.40
N ALA A 466 -11.97 4.70 2.29
CA ALA A 466 -11.84 6.14 2.09
C ALA A 466 -10.94 6.47 0.88
N TYR A 467 -9.93 5.64 0.60
CA TYR A 467 -8.94 5.89 -0.44
C TYR A 467 -8.90 4.81 -1.53
N SER A 468 -9.55 3.67 -1.33
CA SER A 468 -9.56 2.53 -2.26
C SER A 468 -8.17 2.08 -2.71
N LEU A 469 -7.15 2.25 -1.85
CA LEU A 469 -5.73 2.06 -2.19
C LEU A 469 -5.45 0.67 -2.76
N LEU A 470 -5.81 -0.37 -2.00
CA LEU A 470 -5.58 -1.76 -2.43
C LEU A 470 -6.49 -2.18 -3.58
N GLN A 471 -7.72 -1.66 -3.63
CA GLN A 471 -8.63 -1.90 -4.75
C GLN A 471 -7.99 -1.44 -6.07
N HIS A 472 -7.30 -0.30 -6.04
CA HIS A 472 -6.57 0.23 -7.20
C HIS A 472 -5.38 -0.63 -7.59
N GLU A 473 -4.56 -1.05 -6.62
CA GLU A 473 -3.40 -1.91 -6.89
C GLU A 473 -3.81 -3.27 -7.45
N VAL A 474 -4.84 -3.89 -6.86
CA VAL A 474 -5.38 -5.17 -7.35
C VAL A 474 -5.97 -5.01 -8.75
N SER A 475 -6.73 -3.95 -9.00
CA SER A 475 -7.28 -3.66 -10.33
C SER A 475 -6.17 -3.51 -11.36
N PHE A 476 -5.15 -2.69 -11.08
CA PHE A 476 -4.04 -2.46 -12.00
C PHE A 476 -3.35 -3.76 -12.43
N MET A 477 -3.20 -4.72 -11.50
CA MET A 477 -2.55 -6.00 -11.77
C MET A 477 -3.46 -7.04 -12.44
N ALA A 478 -4.72 -7.15 -11.99
CA ALA A 478 -5.62 -8.22 -12.41
C ALA A 478 -6.36 -7.90 -13.72
N PHE A 479 -6.67 -6.64 -13.98
CA PHE A 479 -7.55 -6.24 -15.07
C PHE A 479 -6.98 -6.48 -16.48
N PRO A 480 -5.67 -6.26 -16.77
CA PRO A 480 -5.08 -6.60 -18.06
C PRO A 480 -5.22 -8.09 -18.40
N LEU A 481 -5.12 -8.96 -17.39
CA LEU A 481 -5.32 -10.41 -17.55
C LEU A 481 -6.78 -10.74 -17.85
N LEU A 482 -7.71 -10.07 -17.14
CA LEU A 482 -9.15 -10.25 -17.33
C LEU A 482 -9.60 -9.89 -18.75
N VAL A 483 -9.12 -8.76 -19.29
CA VAL A 483 -9.50 -8.29 -20.64
C VAL A 483 -9.06 -9.26 -21.73
N LYS A 484 -7.87 -9.87 -21.59
CA LYS A 484 -7.35 -10.86 -22.54
C LYS A 484 -8.04 -12.23 -22.42
N SER A 485 -8.67 -12.50 -21.28
CA SER A 485 -9.36 -13.76 -21.02
C SER A 485 -10.78 -13.75 -21.58
N VAL A 486 -11.11 -14.70 -22.45
CA VAL A 486 -12.49 -14.91 -22.94
C VAL A 486 -13.42 -15.32 -21.79
N ALA A 487 -12.91 -16.09 -20.81
CA ALA A 487 -13.65 -16.44 -19.61
C ALA A 487 -13.94 -15.21 -18.71
N GLY A 488 -13.14 -14.14 -18.85
CA GLY A 488 -13.28 -12.89 -18.09
C GLY A 488 -14.47 -12.02 -18.51
N ARG A 489 -15.12 -12.30 -19.64
CA ARG A 489 -16.24 -11.47 -20.16
C ARG A 489 -17.43 -11.43 -19.21
N GLY A 490 -17.81 -12.57 -18.63
CA GLY A 490 -18.90 -12.64 -17.65
C GLY A 490 -18.62 -11.77 -16.42
N MET A 491 -17.39 -11.82 -15.93
CA MET A 491 -16.95 -11.01 -14.80
C MET A 491 -16.92 -9.52 -15.13
N MET A 492 -16.46 -9.13 -16.32
CA MET A 492 -16.52 -7.73 -16.75
C MET A 492 -17.96 -7.21 -16.81
N LEU A 493 -18.91 -8.02 -17.31
CA LEU A 493 -20.32 -7.65 -17.30
C LEU A 493 -20.87 -7.51 -15.88
N TYR A 494 -20.49 -8.42 -14.98
CA TYR A 494 -20.86 -8.32 -13.58
C TYR A 494 -20.31 -7.05 -12.93
N LEU A 495 -19.02 -6.75 -13.14
CA LEU A 495 -18.38 -5.51 -12.66
C LEU A 495 -19.05 -4.27 -13.24
N TRP A 496 -19.49 -4.30 -14.51
CA TRP A 496 -20.24 -3.20 -15.11
C TRP A 496 -21.54 -2.91 -14.35
N HIS A 497 -22.26 -3.94 -13.89
CA HIS A 497 -23.50 -3.75 -13.13
C HIS A 497 -23.26 -3.37 -11.67
N LEU A 498 -22.17 -3.84 -11.07
CA LEU A 498 -21.86 -3.59 -9.65
C LEU A 498 -21.12 -2.26 -9.45
N ASN A 499 -20.03 -2.03 -10.17
CA ASN A 499 -19.15 -0.87 -10.04
C ASN A 499 -18.57 -0.47 -11.42
N PRO A 500 -19.31 0.30 -12.23
CA PRO A 500 -18.86 0.76 -13.54
C PRO A 500 -17.53 1.52 -13.49
N ASN A 501 -17.30 2.32 -12.45
CA ASN A 501 -16.09 3.14 -12.31
C ASN A 501 -14.84 2.27 -12.17
N LEU A 502 -14.92 1.16 -11.42
CA LEU A 502 -13.82 0.20 -11.31
C LEU A 502 -13.50 -0.44 -12.66
N LEU A 503 -14.53 -0.79 -13.44
CA LEU A 503 -14.36 -1.35 -14.78
C LEU A 503 -13.68 -0.35 -15.74
N LEU A 504 -14.20 0.88 -15.79
CA LEU A 504 -13.67 1.93 -16.66
C LEU A 504 -12.22 2.28 -16.31
N ARG A 505 -11.91 2.35 -15.01
CA ARG A 505 -10.54 2.53 -14.55
C ARG A 505 -9.66 1.37 -14.96
N GLY A 506 -10.13 0.13 -14.79
CA GLY A 506 -9.41 -1.06 -15.24
C GLY A 506 -9.06 -1.04 -16.73
N PHE A 507 -9.95 -0.51 -17.59
CA PHE A 507 -9.65 -0.30 -19.00
C PHE A 507 -8.52 0.71 -19.24
N VAL A 508 -8.57 1.85 -18.54
CA VAL A 508 -7.55 2.90 -18.63
C VAL A 508 -6.20 2.37 -18.15
N ASP A 509 -6.18 1.71 -17.00
CA ASP A 509 -4.97 1.15 -16.40
C ASP A 509 -4.36 0.07 -17.30
N ALA A 510 -5.20 -0.82 -17.86
CA ALA A 510 -4.74 -1.84 -18.77
C ALA A 510 -4.15 -1.25 -20.07
N HIS A 511 -4.76 -0.19 -20.61
CA HIS A 511 -4.24 0.51 -21.77
C HIS A 511 -2.90 1.20 -21.49
N ASN A 512 -2.73 1.77 -20.30
CA ASN A 512 -1.48 2.41 -19.87
C ASN A 512 -0.34 1.39 -19.75
N VAL A 513 -0.64 0.16 -19.33
CA VAL A 513 0.35 -0.94 -19.27
C VAL A 513 0.67 -1.46 -20.67
N GLU A 514 -0.36 -1.68 -21.49
CA GLU A 514 -0.19 -2.23 -22.84
C GLU A 514 -1.08 -1.50 -23.86
N PRO A 515 -0.51 -0.63 -24.71
CA PRO A 515 -1.29 0.17 -25.65
C PRO A 515 -2.13 -0.64 -26.63
N ASN A 516 -1.70 -1.86 -26.97
CA ASN A 516 -2.38 -2.74 -27.92
C ASN A 516 -3.69 -3.32 -27.35
N ILE A 517 -3.85 -3.40 -26.02
CA ILE A 517 -5.00 -4.05 -25.38
C ILE A 517 -6.34 -3.37 -25.70
N MET A 518 -6.30 -2.16 -26.25
CA MET A 518 -7.49 -1.38 -26.61
C MET A 518 -8.37 -2.11 -27.63
N THR A 519 -7.79 -2.96 -28.49
CA THR A 519 -8.57 -3.80 -29.42
C THR A 519 -9.38 -4.86 -28.69
N GLU A 520 -8.80 -5.50 -27.68
CA GLU A 520 -9.43 -6.50 -26.84
C GLU A 520 -10.51 -5.88 -25.94
N ILE A 521 -10.27 -4.65 -25.46
CA ILE A 521 -11.28 -3.84 -24.76
C ILE A 521 -12.47 -3.57 -25.66
N LEU A 522 -12.25 -3.16 -26.91
CA LEU A 522 -13.32 -2.93 -27.88
C LEU A 522 -14.15 -4.20 -28.12
N ASP A 523 -13.47 -5.33 -28.35
CA ASP A 523 -14.13 -6.62 -28.60
C ASP A 523 -14.97 -7.05 -27.40
N ALA A 524 -14.45 -6.87 -26.18
CA ALA A 524 -15.20 -7.13 -24.95
C ALA A 524 -16.42 -6.22 -24.83
N CYS A 525 -16.27 -4.91 -25.03
CA CYS A 525 -17.37 -3.94 -24.96
C CYS A 525 -18.47 -4.23 -25.99
N GLN A 526 -18.10 -4.69 -27.18
CA GLN A 526 -19.04 -5.08 -28.23
C GLN A 526 -19.80 -6.35 -27.86
N GLU A 527 -19.10 -7.40 -27.42
CA GLU A 527 -19.70 -8.68 -26.99
C GLU A 527 -20.69 -8.47 -25.84
N LEU A 528 -20.31 -7.64 -24.87
CA LEU A 528 -21.12 -7.29 -23.71
C LEU A 528 -22.23 -6.28 -24.00
N LYS A 529 -22.24 -5.68 -25.19
CA LYS A 529 -23.20 -4.64 -25.62
C LYS A 529 -23.21 -3.41 -24.71
N ILE A 530 -22.06 -3.05 -24.15
CA ILE A 530 -21.88 -1.88 -23.27
C ILE A 530 -21.14 -0.73 -23.93
N LEU A 531 -20.67 -0.89 -25.18
CA LEU A 531 -19.79 0.05 -25.87
C LEU A 531 -20.27 1.51 -25.85
N SER A 532 -21.54 1.77 -26.16
CA SER A 532 -22.07 3.14 -26.17
C SER A 532 -21.99 3.79 -24.79
N SER A 533 -22.43 3.06 -23.75
CA SER A 533 -22.41 3.56 -22.37
C SER A 533 -20.98 3.72 -21.84
N VAL A 534 -20.05 2.86 -22.27
CA VAL A 534 -18.63 3.01 -21.94
C VAL A 534 -18.06 4.28 -22.58
N LEU A 535 -18.36 4.56 -23.85
CA LEU A 535 -17.91 5.77 -24.55
C LEU A 535 -18.43 7.06 -23.91
N ASP A 536 -19.61 7.01 -23.30
CA ASP A 536 -20.21 8.16 -22.60
C ASP A 536 -19.57 8.45 -21.23
N MET A 537 -18.91 7.46 -20.61
CA MET A 537 -18.40 7.54 -19.23
C MET A 537 -16.87 7.51 -19.12
N ILE A 538 -16.17 6.89 -20.07
CA ILE A 538 -14.71 6.72 -20.02
C ILE A 538 -13.99 8.07 -20.21
N PRO A 539 -12.83 8.30 -19.55
CA PRO A 539 -12.05 9.52 -19.77
C PRO A 539 -11.68 9.76 -21.24
N PHE A 540 -11.69 11.03 -21.66
CA PHE A 540 -11.53 11.43 -23.06
C PHE A 540 -10.33 10.80 -23.79
N PRO A 541 -9.11 10.69 -23.22
CA PRO A 541 -7.97 10.10 -23.92
C PRO A 541 -8.23 8.65 -24.36
N SER A 542 -8.86 7.86 -23.48
CA SER A 542 -9.19 6.45 -23.77
C SER A 542 -10.44 6.34 -24.64
N GLY A 543 -11.44 7.19 -24.42
CA GLY A 543 -12.66 7.23 -25.22
C GLY A 543 -12.41 7.56 -26.69
N ILE A 544 -11.51 8.52 -26.97
CA ILE A 544 -11.10 8.91 -28.33
C ILE A 544 -10.48 7.72 -29.09
N ARG A 545 -9.56 6.99 -28.44
CA ARG A 545 -8.92 5.81 -29.05
C ARG A 545 -9.93 4.68 -29.26
N LEU A 546 -10.78 4.41 -28.28
CA LEU A 546 -11.81 3.39 -28.38
C LEU A 546 -12.81 3.71 -29.50
N ALA A 547 -13.23 4.97 -29.62
CA ALA A 547 -14.09 5.46 -30.70
C ALA A 547 -13.43 5.32 -32.07
N ALA A 548 -12.15 5.66 -32.19
CA ALA A 548 -11.39 5.49 -33.42
C ALA A 548 -11.36 4.01 -33.87
N LEU A 549 -11.10 3.07 -32.97
CA LEU A 549 -11.14 1.64 -33.28
C LEU A 549 -12.55 1.15 -33.61
N ALA A 550 -13.56 1.60 -32.86
CA ALA A 550 -14.97 1.27 -33.09
C ALA A 550 -15.43 1.73 -34.47
N SER A 551 -14.98 2.90 -34.93
CA SER A 551 -15.28 3.43 -36.26
C SER A 551 -14.70 2.57 -37.38
N ARG A 552 -13.50 2.02 -37.21
CA ARG A 552 -12.86 1.14 -38.21
C ARG A 552 -13.62 -0.18 -38.38
N LYS A 553 -14.30 -0.63 -37.32
CA LYS A 553 -15.20 -1.79 -37.34
C LYS A 553 -16.65 -1.42 -37.67
N GLU A 554 -16.91 -0.19 -38.11
CA GLU A 554 -18.24 0.33 -38.47
C GLU A 554 -19.28 0.24 -37.32
N LEU A 555 -18.81 0.26 -36.06
CA LEU A 555 -19.68 0.15 -34.87
C LEU A 555 -20.28 1.49 -34.45
N ILE A 556 -19.61 2.60 -34.80
CA ILE A 556 -20.05 3.96 -34.50
C ILE A 556 -19.82 4.88 -35.70
N ASP A 557 -20.64 5.94 -35.78
CA ASP A 557 -20.39 7.08 -36.66
C ASP A 557 -19.46 8.07 -35.94
N LEU A 558 -18.18 8.03 -36.29
CA LEU A 558 -17.14 8.85 -35.67
C LEU A 558 -17.38 10.35 -35.86
N GLU A 559 -17.83 10.78 -37.05
CA GLU A 559 -18.04 12.21 -37.31
C GLU A 559 -19.15 12.78 -36.44
N LYS A 560 -20.26 12.03 -36.33
CA LYS A 560 -21.37 12.39 -35.46
C LYS A 560 -20.99 12.35 -33.98
N TRP A 561 -20.27 11.31 -33.54
CA TRP A 561 -19.85 11.18 -32.15
C TRP A 561 -18.88 12.30 -31.74
N LEU A 562 -17.88 12.61 -32.57
CA LEU A 562 -16.96 13.74 -32.33
C LEU A 562 -17.72 15.07 -32.31
N GLY A 563 -18.62 15.30 -33.26
CA GLY A 563 -19.41 16.52 -33.34
C GLY A 563 -20.26 16.75 -32.09
N ASN A 564 -20.93 15.71 -31.58
CA ASN A 564 -21.73 15.79 -30.36
C ASN A 564 -20.88 16.09 -29.11
N ASN A 565 -19.72 15.43 -28.96
CA ASN A 565 -18.82 15.65 -27.83
C ASN A 565 -18.16 17.03 -27.86
N LEU A 566 -17.79 17.53 -29.04
CA LEU A 566 -17.26 18.88 -29.21
C LEU A 566 -18.29 19.96 -28.85
N ILE A 567 -19.55 19.80 -29.23
CA ILE A 567 -20.63 20.73 -28.84
C ILE A 567 -20.84 20.73 -27.32
N THR A 568 -20.76 19.56 -26.70
CA THR A 568 -21.06 19.36 -25.27
C THR A 568 -19.91 19.85 -24.38
N TYR A 569 -18.67 19.43 -24.68
CA TYR A 569 -17.50 19.62 -23.81
C TYR A 569 -16.50 20.68 -24.31
N LYS A 570 -16.66 21.18 -25.54
CA LYS A 570 -15.92 22.32 -26.11
C LYS A 570 -14.39 22.14 -26.02
N ASP A 571 -13.67 23.18 -25.57
CA ASP A 571 -12.21 23.27 -25.51
C ASP A 571 -11.55 22.06 -24.85
N SER A 572 -12.10 21.53 -23.75
CA SER A 572 -11.50 20.39 -23.03
C SER A 572 -11.42 19.13 -23.87
N PHE A 573 -12.46 18.84 -24.67
CA PHE A 573 -12.46 17.68 -25.56
C PHE A 573 -11.67 17.95 -26.85
N PHE A 574 -11.70 19.19 -27.34
CA PHE A 574 -10.92 19.61 -28.50
C PHE A 574 -9.41 19.46 -28.27
N GLU A 575 -8.92 19.87 -27.10
CA GLU A 575 -7.50 19.75 -26.73
C GLU A 575 -7.04 18.28 -26.72
N GLU A 576 -7.84 17.37 -26.16
CA GLU A 576 -7.52 15.93 -26.15
C GLU A 576 -7.54 15.32 -27.56
N CYS A 577 -8.45 15.77 -28.44
CA CYS A 577 -8.44 15.38 -29.85
C CYS A 577 -7.17 15.86 -30.58
N LEU A 578 -6.68 17.06 -30.27
CA LEU A 578 -5.41 17.56 -30.82
C LEU A 578 -4.22 16.75 -30.32
N LYS A 579 -4.16 16.42 -29.02
CA LYS A 579 -3.10 15.56 -28.45
C LYS A 579 -3.07 14.20 -29.15
N PHE A 580 -4.23 13.56 -29.28
CA PHE A 580 -4.37 12.31 -30.04
C PHE A 580 -3.85 12.42 -31.47
N LEU A 581 -4.22 13.48 -32.20
CA LEU A 581 -3.75 13.71 -33.57
C LEU A 581 -2.23 13.92 -33.68
N LYS A 582 -1.62 14.62 -32.70
CA LYS A 582 -0.16 14.83 -32.64
C LYS A 582 0.58 13.50 -32.47
N GLU A 583 0.05 12.60 -31.64
CA GLU A 583 0.66 11.31 -31.33
C GLU A 583 0.59 10.31 -32.50
N ILE A 584 -0.46 10.36 -33.32
CA ILE A 584 -0.64 9.44 -34.45
C ILE A 584 0.00 9.95 -35.76
N GLN A 585 0.57 11.15 -35.78
CA GLN A 585 1.28 11.67 -36.96
C GLN A 585 2.71 11.11 -37.05
N PRO A 586 3.18 10.70 -38.24
CA PRO A 586 4.50 10.07 -38.44
C PRO A 586 5.73 10.98 -38.20
N GLY A 587 5.57 12.13 -37.53
CA GLY A 587 6.65 13.07 -37.19
C GLY A 587 6.54 13.73 -35.81
N GLY A 588 5.60 13.31 -34.95
CA GLY A 588 5.32 13.96 -33.65
C GLY A 588 6.40 13.86 -32.58
N SER A 589 7.48 13.11 -32.82
CA SER A 589 8.60 12.91 -31.88
C SER A 589 9.95 13.32 -32.48
N GLN A 590 10.02 14.52 -33.06
CA GLN A 590 11.28 15.22 -33.35
C GLN A 590 11.57 16.30 -32.29
N GLU A 591 11.61 15.90 -31.02
CA GLU A 591 12.52 16.52 -30.05
C GLU A 591 13.49 15.44 -29.55
N ILE A 592 14.57 15.28 -30.32
CA ILE A 592 15.92 14.80 -29.93
C ILE A 592 15.97 13.70 -28.85
N SER A 593 15.86 12.44 -29.27
CA SER A 593 16.64 11.35 -28.67
C SER A 593 16.88 10.26 -29.71
N ALA A 594 18.14 10.12 -30.13
CA ALA A 594 18.55 9.12 -31.10
C ALA A 594 18.65 7.75 -30.41
N LYS A 595 17.60 6.92 -30.51
CA LYS A 595 17.67 5.45 -30.43
C LYS A 595 16.45 4.81 -31.13
N PRO A 596 16.64 3.90 -32.10
CA PRO A 596 15.56 3.20 -32.78
C PRO A 596 15.26 1.86 -32.08
N PHE A 597 14.15 1.74 -31.35
CA PHE A 597 13.56 0.45 -31.00
C PHE A 597 12.02 0.57 -30.99
N HIS A 598 11.36 -0.12 -31.93
CA HIS A 598 9.90 -0.19 -32.10
C HIS A 598 9.22 -0.93 -30.94
N PRO A 599 8.11 -0.37 -30.41
CA PRO A 599 6.75 -0.89 -30.74
C PRO A 599 5.78 0.17 -31.33
N GLN A 600 6.18 1.45 -31.41
CA GLN A 600 5.30 2.58 -31.77
C GLN A 600 4.76 2.57 -33.22
N SER A 601 5.39 1.81 -34.13
CA SER A 601 5.00 1.72 -35.55
C SER A 601 3.60 1.11 -35.78
N ASN A 602 3.22 0.11 -34.97
CA ASN A 602 1.92 -0.56 -35.10
C ASN A 602 0.76 0.30 -34.58
N ILE A 603 1.01 1.15 -33.57
CA ILE A 603 -0.01 2.06 -33.01
C ILE A 603 -0.35 3.16 -34.03
N VAL A 604 0.68 3.79 -34.61
CA VAL A 604 0.50 4.83 -35.63
C VAL A 604 -0.28 4.32 -36.83
N THR A 605 0.00 3.09 -37.29
CA THR A 605 -0.74 2.46 -38.40
C THR A 605 -2.17 2.05 -38.03
N LEU A 606 -2.45 1.73 -36.77
CA LEU A 606 -3.79 1.33 -36.31
C LEU A 606 -4.80 2.48 -36.28
N TYR A 607 -4.35 3.71 -36.02
CA TYR A 607 -5.22 4.87 -35.87
C TYR A 607 -5.17 5.85 -37.06
N SER A 608 -4.19 5.72 -37.96
CA SER A 608 -3.95 6.65 -39.07
C SER A 608 -5.15 6.85 -40.00
N GLU A 609 -5.95 5.80 -40.25
CA GLU A 609 -7.14 5.85 -41.11
C GLU A 609 -8.21 6.82 -40.58
N THR A 610 -8.29 6.98 -39.25
CA THR A 610 -9.28 7.86 -38.60
C THR A 610 -8.87 9.34 -38.58
N SER A 611 -7.58 9.64 -38.82
CA SER A 611 -7.03 11.00 -38.76
C SER A 611 -7.79 12.00 -39.65
N SER A 612 -8.21 11.56 -40.84
CA SER A 612 -8.96 12.39 -41.79
C SER A 612 -10.33 12.84 -41.24
N SER A 613 -11.06 11.95 -40.57
CA SER A 613 -12.34 12.23 -39.93
C SER A 613 -12.18 13.21 -38.77
N PHE A 614 -11.16 13.01 -37.91
CA PHE A 614 -10.84 13.96 -36.84
C PHE A 614 -10.51 15.35 -37.40
N LEU A 615 -9.61 15.45 -38.38
CA LEU A 615 -9.23 16.73 -38.98
C LEU A 615 -10.41 17.46 -39.62
N LYS A 616 -11.30 16.73 -40.32
CA LYS A 616 -12.51 17.26 -40.95
C LYS A 616 -13.48 17.85 -39.92
N VAL A 617 -13.79 17.12 -38.86
CA VAL A 617 -14.76 17.56 -37.83
C VAL A 617 -14.19 18.70 -36.99
N LEU A 618 -12.93 18.61 -36.58
CA LEU A 618 -12.28 19.66 -35.80
C LEU A 618 -12.22 20.97 -36.61
N LYS A 619 -11.90 20.92 -37.92
CA LYS A 619 -11.98 22.09 -38.82
C LYS A 619 -13.36 22.71 -38.89
N ALA A 620 -14.38 21.87 -39.08
CA ALA A 620 -15.76 22.34 -39.20
C ALA A 620 -16.26 23.06 -37.93
N GLN A 621 -15.70 22.72 -36.76
CA GLN A 621 -16.05 23.35 -35.48
C GLN A 621 -15.05 24.40 -34.98
N THR A 622 -13.92 24.59 -35.68
CA THR A 622 -12.88 25.58 -35.33
C THR A 622 -13.42 27.01 -35.32
N SER A 623 -14.34 27.33 -36.23
CA SER A 623 -14.94 28.67 -36.34
C SER A 623 -16.12 28.92 -35.39
N LEU A 624 -16.60 27.91 -34.67
CA LEU A 624 -17.89 27.97 -33.96
C LEU A 624 -17.80 27.72 -32.44
N VAL A 625 -16.78 27.00 -31.94
CA VAL A 625 -16.86 26.36 -30.61
C VAL A 625 -15.67 26.65 -29.67
N ILE A 626 -14.55 27.23 -30.14
CA ILE A 626 -13.25 27.13 -29.43
C ILE A 626 -12.51 28.47 -29.24
N SER A 627 -11.62 28.52 -28.24
CA SER A 627 -10.71 29.65 -28.00
C SER A 627 -9.68 29.88 -29.11
N THR A 628 -9.25 31.14 -29.27
CA THR A 628 -8.30 31.58 -30.33
C THR A 628 -6.98 30.81 -30.30
N ARG A 629 -6.50 30.43 -29.11
CA ARG A 629 -5.27 29.64 -28.92
C ARG A 629 -5.35 28.25 -29.59
N LEU A 630 -6.49 27.55 -29.45
CA LEU A 630 -6.67 26.22 -30.01
C LEU A 630 -6.89 26.26 -31.53
N SER A 631 -7.48 27.34 -32.03
CA SER A 631 -7.57 27.62 -33.47
C SER A 631 -6.19 27.75 -34.11
N GLU A 632 -5.26 28.48 -33.48
CA GLU A 632 -3.89 28.66 -33.98
C GLU A 632 -3.05 27.37 -33.92
N GLU A 633 -3.24 26.52 -32.90
CA GLU A 633 -2.60 25.21 -32.84
C GLU A 633 -3.11 24.26 -33.93
N MET A 634 -4.42 24.30 -34.21
CA MET A 634 -5.04 23.48 -35.24
C MET A 634 -4.58 23.89 -36.64
N GLU A 635 -4.43 25.19 -36.91
CA GLU A 635 -3.85 25.69 -38.16
C GLU A 635 -2.40 25.22 -38.34
N ARG A 636 -1.58 25.28 -37.28
CA ARG A 636 -0.19 24.77 -37.31
C ARG A 636 -0.12 23.28 -37.62
N LEU A 637 -0.93 22.47 -36.92
CA LEU A 637 -1.02 21.03 -37.16
C LEU A 637 -1.46 20.69 -38.59
N HIS A 638 -2.37 21.49 -39.15
CA HIS A 638 -2.83 21.30 -40.51
C HIS A 638 -1.74 21.55 -41.55
N VAL A 639 -0.92 22.58 -41.36
CA VAL A 639 0.22 22.86 -42.25
C VAL A 639 1.21 21.70 -42.19
N THR A 640 1.56 21.22 -40.99
CA THR A 640 2.48 20.08 -40.81
C THR A 640 1.94 18.77 -41.40
N ALA A 641 0.63 18.52 -41.27
CA ALA A 641 -0.01 17.33 -41.85
C ALA A 641 -0.09 17.40 -43.39
N MET A 642 -0.29 18.59 -43.98
CA MET A 642 -0.28 18.80 -45.44
C MET A 642 1.11 18.62 -46.04
N ASP A 643 2.16 19.01 -45.33
CA ASP A 643 3.56 18.82 -45.77
C ASP A 643 4.01 17.34 -45.68
N SER A 644 3.37 16.54 -44.82
CA SER A 644 3.75 15.14 -44.54
C SER A 644 2.99 14.09 -45.37
N ASN A 645 1.83 14.43 -45.96
CA ASN A 645 0.99 13.51 -46.74
C ASN A 645 0.32 14.20 -47.96
N PRO A 646 0.95 14.18 -49.15
CA PRO A 646 0.40 14.82 -50.36
C PRO A 646 -0.86 14.14 -50.93
N SER A 647 -1.26 12.97 -50.43
CA SER A 647 -2.48 12.25 -50.85
C SER A 647 -3.79 12.90 -50.38
N LEU A 648 -3.74 13.81 -49.40
CA LEU A 648 -4.91 14.56 -48.91
C LEU A 648 -5.27 15.78 -49.79
N GLN A 649 -4.47 16.11 -50.82
CA GLN A 649 -4.75 17.22 -51.74
C GLN A 649 -5.82 16.91 -52.80
N ASN A 650 -6.04 15.63 -53.17
CA ASN A 650 -6.82 15.28 -54.37
C ASN A 650 -8.31 15.00 -54.14
N GLY A 651 -8.85 15.28 -52.96
CA GLY A 651 -10.25 14.99 -52.62
C GLY A 651 -11.28 16.05 -53.01
N SER A 652 -10.88 17.26 -53.44
CA SER A 652 -11.82 18.40 -53.49
C SER A 652 -11.73 19.31 -54.72
N SER A 653 -11.18 18.86 -55.85
CA SER A 653 -11.18 19.69 -57.07
C SER A 653 -11.19 18.86 -58.36
N ALA A 654 -12.26 18.09 -58.55
CA ALA A 654 -12.63 17.60 -59.87
C ALA A 654 -14.11 17.90 -60.10
N ASP A 655 -14.42 19.19 -60.30
CA ASP A 655 -15.54 19.59 -61.13
C ASP A 655 -15.38 21.03 -61.61
N SER A 656 -15.86 21.26 -62.83
CA SER A 656 -15.91 22.51 -63.59
C SER A 656 -14.61 23.02 -64.24
N SER A 657 -14.34 22.54 -65.46
CA SER A 657 -13.95 23.44 -66.55
C SER A 657 -14.40 22.87 -67.90
N THR A 658 -15.53 23.38 -68.38
CA THR A 658 -15.97 23.27 -69.77
C THR A 658 -14.97 23.98 -70.68
N PRO A 659 -14.49 23.35 -71.78
CA PRO A 659 -13.67 24.04 -72.77
C PRO A 659 -14.58 24.63 -73.87
N ASP A 660 -14.56 25.96 -73.98
CA ASP A 660 -15.04 26.66 -75.17
C ASP A 660 -14.14 26.30 -76.36
N GLY A 661 -14.75 25.71 -77.39
CA GLY A 661 -14.13 25.51 -78.69
C GLY A 661 -14.34 26.71 -79.59
N PHE A 662 -13.30 27.11 -80.33
CA PHE A 662 -13.34 27.42 -81.77
C PHE A 662 -11.93 27.73 -82.28
N SER A 663 -11.43 26.92 -83.22
CA SER A 663 -10.79 27.32 -84.49
C SER A 663 -10.11 26.11 -85.13
N GLY A 664 -10.60 25.70 -86.31
CA GLY A 664 -10.07 24.60 -87.13
C GLY A 664 -11.15 23.92 -87.94
#